data_AF-A0A373CEW1-F1
#
_entry.id   AF-A0A373CEW1-F1
#
_cell.length_a   1.000
_cell.length_b   1.000
_cell.length_c   1.000
_cell.angle_alpha   90.00
_cell.angle_beta   90.00
_cell.angle_gamma   90.00
#
_symmetry.space_group_name_H-M   'P 1'
#
loop_
_entity.id
_entity.type
_entity.pdbx_description
1 polymer ?
#
loop_
_entity_poly.entity_id
_entity_poly.type
_entity_poly.pdbx_seq_one_letter_code
_entity_poly.pdbx_strand_id
1 'polypeptide(L)'
;MQRSYGKEVLFMLMPTCLKPYPGELLYGWIVRLFRVNMYDSIEKFCAAYIPYEDRKFKMGKPVPVRLDYRFNLDHICSENEEFECFPDVRSMIAEMTPLTALFPFMTRGYQAECMEILLREHSGCKLDIPVMDSDITELHVCPDCAREDIAAYERPYLHTVHHLPGVRMCPKHHRVLMRVQIEPDDWERGLDDGSMVPVELRADETTEQRISEFMRKLYECPPDLDLNGLQAMILARMGEGGYPLESPYGNLADDLWTAGYAGLFAGKTDVRVFKVLSQKKIVPEDAIALLLFLFHDYEDFQKAALKVQTDDTGTLAELFPGYIVHSVDHWIAELECRKCGERFHIHPYALFLGAGCPKCDREADPDEVFQRQLHMIGDGTYELEEHFPGYGRPVKIRHKTCGKERNVNATELIWMEKRCYCETYLRQEELQARIDRAAHAENTYTLVKYRGGKGIGQFVTLRHEECGGEFTVSLREFERAPFCRCCRSGQAVVDRFGERFHELMGDEYEMVTPYQGLSKMMTVRHRTCGTTTEGYALSFLNGKRCALCTPIIPKEDMRGYVTECTGGEYRVSSIERNTITVCGPDGKELTNSVQFFIQELSLGEKSSVFNHVVKKPEIPLRDAAVLYFKAKEVCGKYGVWIPEETDAAMEFAKIQYLSRQLLAEGHLFRKCPGVFSVDLDVPDETAIREIYLERRGEHIGAYYHESAAYHAGILDKKPETEYILCNDVKTDDFRNQKVGNTKFKTRAAYAEINNRNYRAIEGINLLMFSGKHPEYKKQVEDWLLENRVYVADMEPYFQYYPNMIKKIVKGLFK
;
A
#
# COMPACT_ATOMS: atom_id res chain seq x y z
N MET A 1 43.32 43.01 -41.45
CA MET A 1 44.18 42.01 -40.78
C MET A 1 44.64 42.60 -39.45
N GLN A 2 43.85 42.42 -38.39
CA GLN A 2 44.24 42.71 -37.01
C GLN A 2 43.78 41.51 -36.20
N ARG A 3 44.76 40.74 -35.69
CA ARG A 3 44.53 39.66 -34.73
C ARG A 3 44.31 40.29 -33.36
N SER A 4 43.13 40.07 -32.80
CA SER A 4 42.86 40.34 -31.39
C SER A 4 43.54 39.27 -30.55
N TYR A 5 44.53 39.67 -29.77
CA TYR A 5 45.11 38.84 -28.71
C TYR A 5 44.05 38.57 -27.64
N GLY A 6 43.74 37.30 -27.40
CA GLY A 6 43.09 36.87 -26.17
C GLY A 6 44.07 37.04 -25.02
N LYS A 7 43.62 37.67 -23.92
CA LYS A 7 44.35 37.68 -22.66
C LYS A 7 44.18 36.31 -21.99
N GLU A 8 45.09 35.39 -22.26
CA GLU A 8 45.42 34.34 -21.30
C GLU A 8 46.09 35.04 -20.11
N VAL A 9 45.44 35.03 -18.96
CA VAL A 9 46.11 35.36 -17.69
C VAL A 9 46.91 34.11 -17.35
N LEU A 10 48.22 34.13 -17.61
CA LEU A 10 49.14 33.19 -16.99
C LEU A 10 49.02 33.37 -15.47
N PHE A 11 48.49 32.37 -14.77
CA PHE A 11 48.63 32.28 -13.32
C PHE A 11 50.09 31.92 -13.04
N MET A 12 50.78 32.81 -12.32
CA MET A 12 52.17 32.60 -11.91
C MET A 12 52.16 31.73 -10.65
N LEU A 13 53.07 30.75 -10.59
CA LEU A 13 53.41 30.04 -9.37
C LEU A 13 53.76 31.04 -8.25
N MET A 14 53.40 30.73 -7.01
CA MET A 14 53.67 31.60 -5.87
C MET A 14 55.19 31.79 -5.68
N PRO A 15 55.73 33.03 -5.67
CA PRO A 15 57.18 33.25 -5.61
C PRO A 15 57.85 32.72 -4.35
N THR A 16 57.22 32.92 -3.19
CA THR A 16 57.67 32.37 -1.90
C THR A 16 56.50 31.66 -1.22
N CYS A 17 56.63 30.37 -0.96
CA CYS A 17 55.66 29.60 -0.18
C CYS A 17 56.27 29.21 1.19
N LEU A 18 55.43 29.22 2.22
CA LEU A 18 55.79 28.87 3.60
C LEU A 18 55.00 27.64 4.01
N LYS A 19 55.61 26.72 4.76
CA LYS A 19 54.88 25.60 5.34
C LYS A 19 53.92 26.10 6.44
N PRO A 20 52.66 25.66 6.45
CA PRO A 20 51.76 25.92 7.56
C PRO A 20 52.34 25.40 8.88
N TYR A 21 52.10 26.12 9.98
CA TYR A 21 52.40 25.59 11.31
C TYR A 21 51.33 24.56 11.73
N PRO A 22 51.65 23.64 12.67
CA PRO A 22 50.69 22.63 13.11
C PRO A 22 49.39 23.26 13.65
N GLY A 23 48.26 22.94 13.01
CA GLY A 23 46.94 23.48 13.39
C GLY A 23 46.80 25.00 13.17
N GLU A 24 47.55 25.57 12.23
CA GLU A 24 47.42 26.97 11.83
C GLU A 24 46.14 27.20 11.03
N LEU A 25 45.37 28.23 11.42
CA LEU A 25 44.18 28.65 10.69
C LEU A 25 44.55 29.10 9.28
N LEU A 26 43.77 28.68 8.28
CA LEU A 26 44.02 28.97 6.86
C LEU A 26 44.23 30.46 6.60
N TYR A 27 43.41 31.31 7.22
CA TYR A 27 43.57 32.75 7.14
C TYR A 27 44.93 33.24 7.67
N GLY A 28 45.39 32.71 8.82
CA GLY A 28 46.69 33.08 9.41
C GLY A 28 47.87 32.69 8.52
N TRP A 29 47.80 31.52 7.89
CA TRP A 29 48.80 31.10 6.92
C TRP A 29 48.83 32.03 5.69
N ILE A 30 47.66 32.40 5.15
CA ILE A 30 47.56 33.35 4.03
C ILE A 30 48.11 34.73 4.43
N VAL A 31 47.87 35.18 5.67
CA VAL A 31 48.45 36.41 6.22
C VAL A 31 49.97 36.39 6.14
N ARG A 32 50.59 35.26 6.50
CA ARG A 32 52.06 35.12 6.42
C ARG A 32 52.55 35.08 4.97
N LEU A 33 51.84 34.39 4.09
CA LEU A 33 52.19 34.32 2.67
C LEU A 33 52.14 35.69 1.99
N PHE A 34 51.10 36.51 2.22
CA PHE A 34 51.06 37.84 1.58
C PHE A 34 52.23 38.72 2.04
N ARG A 35 52.60 38.63 3.33
CA ARG A 35 53.67 39.43 3.93
C ARG A 35 55.04 39.05 3.37
N VAL A 36 55.36 37.75 3.28
CA VAL A 36 56.65 37.31 2.73
C VAL A 36 56.77 37.60 1.23
N ASN A 37 55.63 37.62 0.51
CA ASN A 37 55.58 37.99 -0.90
C ASN A 37 55.46 39.52 -1.12
N MET A 38 55.47 40.33 -0.04
CA MET A 38 55.52 41.80 -0.10
C MET A 38 54.36 42.45 -0.89
N TYR A 39 53.17 41.88 -0.83
CA TYR A 39 51.98 42.46 -1.46
C TYR A 39 51.43 43.65 -0.64
N ASP A 40 50.93 44.69 -1.32
CA ASP A 40 50.39 45.88 -0.66
C ASP A 40 49.13 45.61 0.18
N SER A 41 48.39 44.55 -0.13
CA SER A 41 47.21 44.13 0.61
C SER A 41 46.92 42.64 0.42
N ILE A 42 46.27 42.05 1.41
CA ILE A 42 45.89 40.63 1.39
C ILE A 42 44.92 40.31 0.23
N GLU A 43 44.03 41.23 -0.14
CA GLU A 43 43.09 41.06 -1.26
C GLU A 43 43.84 40.90 -2.59
N LYS A 44 44.86 41.73 -2.83
CA LYS A 44 45.68 41.65 -4.05
C LYS A 44 46.44 40.32 -4.12
N PHE A 45 46.95 39.85 -2.98
CA PHE A 45 47.65 38.58 -2.89
C PHE A 45 46.69 37.41 -3.18
N CYS A 46 45.55 37.37 -2.50
CA CYS A 46 44.55 36.33 -2.71
C CYS A 46 44.04 36.34 -4.16
N ALA A 47 43.75 37.51 -4.74
CA ALA A 47 43.32 37.61 -6.15
C ALA A 47 44.36 37.04 -7.14
N ALA A 48 45.64 37.07 -6.80
CA ALA A 48 46.72 36.54 -7.63
C ALA A 48 46.92 35.03 -7.48
N TYR A 49 46.90 34.50 -6.26
CA TYR A 49 47.34 33.11 -5.99
C TYR A 49 46.33 32.23 -5.24
N ILE A 50 45.44 32.82 -4.43
CA ILE A 50 44.48 32.08 -3.59
C ILE A 50 43.12 32.79 -3.65
N PRO A 51 42.44 32.75 -4.81
CA PRO A 51 41.25 33.56 -5.05
C PRO A 51 40.13 33.24 -4.05
N TYR A 52 39.44 34.28 -3.59
CA TYR A 52 38.35 34.19 -2.61
C TYR A 52 37.02 34.78 -3.12
N GLU A 53 36.98 35.30 -4.35
CA GLU A 53 35.79 35.88 -4.99
C GLU A 53 35.55 35.29 -6.39
N ASP A 54 34.27 35.28 -6.80
CA ASP A 54 33.82 35.02 -8.17
C ASP A 54 34.30 36.18 -9.07
N ARG A 55 35.18 35.86 -10.03
CA ARG A 55 35.85 36.84 -10.93
C ARG A 55 34.87 37.70 -11.75
N LYS A 56 33.57 37.37 -11.77
CA LYS A 56 32.53 38.06 -12.56
C LYS A 56 31.87 39.27 -11.89
N PHE A 57 32.05 39.54 -10.59
CA PHE A 57 31.54 40.78 -9.99
C PHE A 57 32.50 41.94 -10.24
N LYS A 58 32.17 42.77 -11.24
CA LYS A 58 32.83 44.07 -11.46
C LYS A 58 32.75 44.91 -10.18
N MET A 59 33.92 45.17 -9.59
CA MET A 59 34.10 45.92 -8.35
C MET A 59 33.44 47.30 -8.36
N GLY A 60 32.66 47.57 -7.32
CA GLY A 60 32.45 48.92 -6.78
C GLY A 60 33.15 49.15 -5.44
N LYS A 61 33.43 48.08 -4.68
CA LYS A 61 34.19 48.09 -3.41
C LYS A 61 34.94 46.75 -3.22
N PRO A 62 36.12 46.72 -2.60
CA PRO A 62 36.77 45.48 -2.16
C PRO A 62 35.91 44.77 -1.13
N VAL A 63 35.66 43.46 -1.30
CA VAL A 63 35.05 42.64 -0.24
C VAL A 63 36.18 42.14 0.66
N PRO A 64 36.05 42.24 2.00
CA PRO A 64 37.04 41.73 2.93
C PRO A 64 37.32 40.23 2.72
N VAL A 65 38.58 39.85 2.88
CA VAL A 65 39.01 38.45 2.78
C VAL A 65 38.38 37.62 3.91
N ARG A 66 37.80 36.47 3.56
CA ARG A 66 37.17 35.56 4.54
C ARG A 66 38.19 34.95 5.52
N LEU A 67 37.78 34.74 6.76
CA LEU A 67 38.62 34.17 7.82
C LEU A 67 38.58 32.63 7.91
N ASP A 68 37.58 32.01 7.29
CA ASP A 68 37.21 30.61 7.53
C ASP A 68 37.64 29.63 6.43
N TYR A 69 37.39 29.94 5.15
CA TYR A 69 37.70 29.04 4.05
C TYR A 69 38.05 29.76 2.73
N ARG A 70 38.47 28.97 1.72
CA ARG A 70 38.72 29.40 0.33
C ARG A 70 37.99 28.48 -0.64
N PHE A 71 37.68 29.00 -1.82
CA PHE A 71 37.11 28.23 -2.94
C PHE A 71 38.24 27.68 -3.81
N ASN A 72 37.89 26.81 -4.75
CA ASN A 72 38.79 26.30 -5.78
C ASN A 72 40.06 25.62 -5.25
N LEU A 73 39.99 25.01 -4.06
CA LEU A 73 41.16 24.38 -3.42
C LEU A 73 41.75 23.26 -4.28
N ASP A 74 40.92 22.53 -5.03
CA ASP A 74 41.36 21.44 -5.90
C ASP A 74 42.36 21.93 -6.96
N HIS A 75 42.02 23.04 -7.62
CA HIS A 75 42.89 23.66 -8.61
C HIS A 75 44.07 24.39 -7.98
N ILE A 76 43.86 25.14 -6.89
CA ILE A 76 44.92 25.89 -6.19
C ILE A 76 46.01 24.94 -5.71
N CYS A 77 45.65 23.83 -5.08
CA CYS A 77 46.61 22.83 -4.63
C CYS A 77 47.30 22.14 -5.81
N SER A 78 46.57 21.78 -6.88
CA SER A 78 47.16 21.16 -8.06
C SER A 78 48.17 22.08 -8.77
N GLU A 79 47.89 23.38 -8.89
CA GLU A 79 48.83 24.33 -9.48
C GLU A 79 50.10 24.54 -8.65
N ASN A 80 50.05 24.25 -7.34
CA ASN A 80 51.17 24.46 -6.42
C ASN A 80 51.75 23.12 -5.89
N GLU A 81 51.41 21.99 -6.49
CA GLU A 81 51.82 20.65 -6.01
C GLU A 81 53.34 20.43 -6.02
N GLU A 82 54.07 21.18 -6.85
CA GLU A 82 55.54 21.13 -6.91
C GLU A 82 56.22 21.72 -5.65
N PHE A 83 55.51 22.56 -4.88
CA PHE A 83 56.04 23.14 -3.65
C PHE A 83 55.79 22.21 -2.47
N GLU A 84 56.83 21.56 -1.96
CA GLU A 84 56.75 20.70 -0.76
C GLU A 84 56.18 21.43 0.48
N CYS A 85 56.33 22.75 0.53
CA CYS A 85 55.80 23.59 1.60
C CYS A 85 54.32 23.99 1.42
N PHE A 86 53.72 23.76 0.25
CA PHE A 86 52.31 24.06 0.00
C PHE A 86 51.45 22.90 0.51
N PRO A 87 50.43 23.16 1.35
CA PRO A 87 49.58 22.10 1.89
C PRO A 87 48.70 21.48 0.80
N ASP A 88 48.49 20.17 0.90
CA ASP A 88 47.50 19.49 0.06
C ASP A 88 46.07 19.85 0.48
N VAL A 89 45.09 19.47 -0.36
CA VAL A 89 43.67 19.75 -0.14
C VAL A 89 43.18 19.19 1.20
N ARG A 90 43.67 18.01 1.61
CA ARG A 90 43.24 17.35 2.85
C ARG A 90 43.71 18.14 4.06
N SER A 91 44.99 18.50 4.11
CA SER A 91 45.54 19.31 5.21
C SER A 91 44.91 20.70 5.25
N MET A 92 44.70 21.37 4.11
CA MET A 92 44.03 22.67 4.08
C MET A 92 42.64 22.62 4.69
N ILE A 93 41.86 21.57 4.44
CA ILE A 93 40.49 21.46 4.96
C ILE A 93 40.49 20.94 6.40
N ALA A 94 41.15 19.82 6.69
CA ALA A 94 41.04 19.14 7.98
C ALA A 94 41.86 19.81 9.09
N GLU A 95 42.97 20.48 8.76
CA GLU A 95 43.88 21.05 9.76
C GLU A 95 43.83 22.59 9.81
N MET A 96 43.39 23.23 8.74
CA MET A 96 43.42 24.69 8.62
C MET A 96 42.03 25.32 8.59
N THR A 97 40.95 24.51 8.68
CA THR A 97 39.57 24.99 8.85
C THR A 97 38.82 24.25 9.96
N PRO A 98 37.73 24.82 10.52
CA PRO A 98 36.83 24.12 11.45
C PRO A 98 35.95 23.02 10.81
N LEU A 99 35.95 22.88 9.48
CA LEU A 99 34.85 22.24 8.76
C LEU A 99 34.63 20.77 9.13
N THR A 100 35.70 19.97 9.24
CA THR A 100 35.59 18.54 9.57
C THR A 100 35.06 18.30 10.98
N ALA A 101 35.41 19.18 11.94
CA ALA A 101 34.87 19.15 13.30
C ALA A 101 33.37 19.51 13.34
N LEU A 102 32.87 20.21 12.31
CA LEU A 102 31.48 20.61 12.19
C LEU A 102 30.58 19.56 11.54
N PHE A 103 31.14 18.59 10.81
CA PHE A 103 30.38 17.58 10.08
C PHE A 103 29.33 16.84 10.92
N PRO A 104 29.58 16.42 12.18
CA PRO A 104 28.55 15.78 13.01
C PRO A 104 27.27 16.61 13.19
N PHE A 105 27.34 17.94 13.06
CA PHE A 105 26.19 18.84 13.20
C PHE A 105 25.49 19.13 11.85
N MET A 106 25.95 18.49 10.77
CA MET A 106 25.46 18.67 9.40
C MET A 106 24.91 17.35 8.87
N THR A 107 23.81 17.40 8.11
CA THR A 107 23.38 16.22 7.33
C THR A 107 24.43 15.86 6.30
N ARG A 108 24.53 14.58 5.91
CA ARG A 108 25.54 14.11 4.93
C ARG A 108 25.53 14.91 3.62
N GLY A 109 24.35 15.29 3.13
CA GLY A 109 24.22 16.15 1.95
C GLY A 109 24.73 17.58 2.17
N TYR A 110 24.56 18.15 3.37
CA TYR A 110 25.12 19.47 3.71
C TYR A 110 26.64 19.41 3.89
N GLN A 111 27.20 18.33 4.45
CA GLN A 111 28.65 18.10 4.47
C GLN A 111 29.22 18.12 3.05
N ALA A 112 28.55 17.41 2.12
CA ALA A 112 28.92 17.39 0.71
C ALA A 112 28.82 18.77 0.04
N GLU A 113 27.77 19.55 0.33
CA GLU A 113 27.63 20.92 -0.14
C GLU A 113 28.81 21.80 0.27
N CYS A 114 29.14 21.82 1.57
CA CYS A 114 30.24 22.61 2.11
C CYS A 114 31.57 22.24 1.44
N MET A 115 31.83 20.94 1.29
CA MET A 115 33.03 20.45 0.62
C MET A 115 33.11 20.87 -0.84
N GLU A 116 32.03 20.71 -1.61
CA GLU A 116 32.02 21.12 -3.02
C GLU A 116 32.19 22.63 -3.18
N ILE A 117 31.69 23.44 -2.23
CA ILE A 117 31.97 24.88 -2.23
C ILE A 117 33.47 25.14 -2.09
N LEU A 118 34.17 24.48 -1.16
CA LEU A 118 35.61 24.68 -0.97
C LEU A 118 36.45 24.16 -2.16
N LEU A 119 36.02 23.05 -2.76
CA LEU A 119 36.79 22.38 -3.81
C LEU A 119 36.65 23.03 -5.19
N ARG A 120 35.54 23.70 -5.49
CA ARG A 120 35.21 24.14 -6.86
C ARG A 120 35.48 25.62 -7.11
N GLU A 121 35.83 25.91 -8.36
CA GLU A 121 35.89 27.27 -8.89
C GLU A 121 34.48 27.84 -9.10
N HIS A 122 34.27 29.10 -8.71
CA HIS A 122 33.10 29.86 -9.14
C HIS A 122 33.42 30.59 -10.45
N SER A 123 32.82 30.09 -11.53
CA SER A 123 33.04 30.60 -12.89
C SER A 123 31.90 31.51 -13.37
N GLY A 124 30.93 31.78 -12.49
CA GLY A 124 29.61 32.35 -12.75
C GLY A 124 28.76 31.50 -13.69
N CYS A 125 28.87 30.17 -13.59
CA CYS A 125 28.00 29.23 -14.30
C CYS A 125 26.79 28.85 -13.44
N LYS A 126 25.77 28.21 -14.03
CA LYS A 126 24.56 27.81 -13.28
C LYS A 126 24.83 26.75 -12.22
N LEU A 127 25.90 25.97 -12.37
CA LEU A 127 26.28 24.90 -11.44
C LEU A 127 27.09 25.40 -10.25
N ASP A 128 27.46 26.68 -10.20
CA ASP A 128 28.17 27.23 -9.04
C ASP A 128 27.24 27.22 -7.82
N ILE A 129 27.72 26.66 -6.71
CA ILE A 129 26.96 26.56 -5.46
C ILE A 129 27.10 27.89 -4.71
N PRO A 130 26.01 28.46 -4.13
CA PRO A 130 26.11 29.66 -3.33
C PRO A 130 27.13 29.55 -2.17
N VAL A 131 27.79 30.66 -1.85
CA VAL A 131 28.75 30.71 -0.75
C VAL A 131 28.07 30.44 0.60
N MET A 132 28.80 29.79 1.51
CA MET A 132 28.34 29.57 2.88
C MET A 132 28.36 30.86 3.70
N ASP A 133 27.55 30.92 4.76
CA ASP A 133 27.70 31.94 5.81
C ASP A 133 29.10 31.85 6.46
N SER A 134 29.55 32.91 7.13
CA SER A 134 30.84 32.90 7.82
C SER A 134 30.79 32.15 9.14
N ASP A 135 31.60 31.10 9.27
CA ASP A 135 31.76 30.35 10.52
C ASP A 135 32.70 31.08 11.49
N ILE A 136 33.65 31.85 10.95
CA ILE A 136 34.58 32.68 11.71
C ILE A 136 34.35 34.15 11.35
N THR A 137 33.85 34.91 12.30
CA THR A 137 33.61 36.37 12.15
C THR A 137 34.58 37.22 12.95
N GLU A 138 35.30 36.63 13.91
CA GLU A 138 36.27 37.28 14.79
C GLU A 138 37.45 36.35 15.05
N LEU A 139 38.63 36.92 15.29
CA LEU A 139 39.85 36.17 15.57
C LEU A 139 40.09 36.04 17.07
N HIS A 140 40.46 34.84 17.51
CA HIS A 140 40.74 34.50 18.90
C HIS A 140 42.17 34.00 19.09
N VAL A 141 42.82 34.51 20.13
CA VAL A 141 44.23 34.21 20.43
C VAL A 141 44.40 33.88 21.91
N CYS A 142 45.21 32.86 22.19
CA CYS A 142 45.70 32.60 23.54
C CYS A 142 47.08 33.25 23.71
N PRO A 143 47.29 34.17 24.68
CA PRO A 143 48.59 34.78 24.92
C PRO A 143 49.69 33.79 25.32
N ASP A 144 49.33 32.66 25.94
CA ASP A 144 50.28 31.61 26.30
C ASP A 144 50.69 30.77 25.09
N CYS A 145 49.75 30.40 24.19
CA CYS A 145 50.10 29.81 22.88
C CYS A 145 51.01 30.75 22.10
N ALA A 146 50.66 32.03 21.99
CA ALA A 146 51.48 33.01 21.26
C ALA A 146 52.91 33.07 21.79
N ARG A 147 53.12 32.99 23.12
CA ARG A 147 54.45 32.97 23.73
C ARG A 147 55.23 31.70 23.40
N GLU A 148 54.57 30.54 23.41
CA GLU A 148 55.17 29.26 23.03
C GLU A 148 55.52 29.24 21.54
N ASP A 149 54.66 29.78 20.70
CA ASP A 149 54.87 29.89 19.26
C ASP A 149 56.05 30.82 18.94
N ILE A 150 56.16 31.97 19.62
CA ILE A 150 57.32 32.85 19.49
C ILE A 150 58.61 32.12 19.90
N ALA A 151 58.57 31.31 20.96
CA ALA A 151 59.73 30.55 21.40
C ALA A 151 60.13 29.44 20.41
N ALA A 152 59.15 28.82 19.73
CA ALA A 152 59.38 27.70 18.82
C ALA A 152 59.66 28.13 17.36
N TYR A 153 59.02 29.21 16.90
CA TYR A 153 58.95 29.60 15.49
C TYR A 153 59.27 31.08 15.27
N GLU A 154 59.75 31.79 16.29
CA GLU A 154 60.10 33.22 16.27
C GLU A 154 58.91 34.17 16.01
N ARG A 155 57.68 33.63 15.91
CA ARG A 155 56.46 34.38 15.62
C ARG A 155 55.21 33.64 16.11
N PRO A 156 54.16 34.33 16.58
CA PRO A 156 52.89 33.68 16.90
C PRO A 156 52.10 33.34 15.62
N TYR A 157 51.16 32.40 15.72
CA TYR A 157 50.19 32.12 14.65
C TYR A 157 48.78 31.88 15.21
N LEU A 158 47.79 31.94 14.31
CA LEU A 158 46.40 31.69 14.66
C LEU A 158 46.16 30.19 14.70
N HIS A 159 45.69 29.67 15.84
CA HIS A 159 45.36 28.24 15.99
C HIS A 159 43.91 27.99 15.58
N THR A 160 43.67 27.02 14.69
CA THR A 160 42.32 26.64 14.23
C THR A 160 41.40 26.30 15.41
N VAL A 161 41.93 25.59 16.42
CA VAL A 161 41.18 25.17 17.61
C VAL A 161 40.60 26.32 18.44
N HIS A 162 41.16 27.52 18.37
CA HIS A 162 40.63 28.72 19.06
C HIS A 162 39.37 29.29 18.38
N HIS A 163 39.05 28.82 17.17
CA HIS A 163 37.95 29.31 16.34
C HIS A 163 36.87 28.25 16.13
N LEU A 164 36.94 27.11 16.84
CA LEU A 164 35.86 26.12 16.84
C LEU A 164 34.62 26.67 17.55
N PRO A 165 33.40 26.30 17.13
CA PRO A 165 32.17 26.78 17.74
C PRO A 165 32.13 26.53 19.25
N GLY A 166 31.68 27.54 19.99
CA GLY A 166 31.60 27.49 21.45
C GLY A 166 32.93 27.60 22.21
N VAL A 167 34.10 27.54 21.55
CA VAL A 167 35.40 27.62 22.22
C VAL A 167 35.72 29.07 22.61
N ARG A 168 35.73 29.33 23.91
CA ARG A 168 36.07 30.64 24.52
C ARG A 168 37.28 30.59 25.42
N MET A 169 37.73 29.38 25.75
CA MET A 169 38.95 29.14 26.52
C MET A 169 39.94 28.33 25.69
N CYS A 170 41.23 28.57 25.91
CA CYS A 170 42.26 27.79 25.27
C CYS A 170 42.21 26.35 25.82
N PRO A 171 42.05 25.31 24.97
CA PRO A 171 42.03 23.93 25.43
C PRO A 171 43.39 23.40 25.90
N LYS A 172 44.47 24.16 25.66
CA LYS A 172 45.83 23.82 26.09
C LYS A 172 46.20 24.47 27.43
N HIS A 173 45.93 25.78 27.57
CA HIS A 173 46.35 26.56 28.74
C HIS A 173 45.22 26.85 29.73
N HIS A 174 43.97 26.50 29.39
CA HIS A 174 42.77 26.70 30.22
C HIS A 174 42.59 28.16 30.66
N ARG A 175 42.80 29.09 29.72
CA ARG A 175 42.59 30.53 29.93
C ARG A 175 41.62 31.08 28.90
N VAL A 176 40.87 32.11 29.29
CA VAL A 176 39.98 32.84 28.40
C VAL A 176 40.76 33.35 27.19
N LEU A 177 40.22 33.11 25.99
CA LEU A 177 40.78 33.58 24.74
C LEU A 177 40.62 35.09 24.62
N MET A 178 41.55 35.71 23.91
CA MET A 178 41.54 37.14 23.63
C MET A 178 41.02 37.36 22.21
N ARG A 179 40.02 38.23 22.07
CA ARG A 179 39.49 38.67 20.78
C ARG A 179 40.28 39.85 20.23
N VAL A 180 40.64 39.75 18.95
CA VAL A 180 41.31 40.80 18.18
C VAL A 180 40.31 41.92 17.86
N GLN A 181 40.66 43.18 18.16
CA GLN A 181 39.84 44.37 17.87
C GLN A 181 40.40 45.28 16.78
N ILE A 182 41.59 44.98 16.28
CA ILE A 182 42.27 45.68 15.19
C ILE A 182 41.99 44.96 13.85
N GLU A 183 42.51 45.52 12.75
CA GLU A 183 42.39 44.91 11.43
C GLU A 183 42.91 43.45 11.46
N PRO A 184 42.15 42.47 10.93
CA PRO A 184 42.48 41.05 11.07
C PRO A 184 43.82 40.63 10.47
N ASP A 185 44.30 41.29 9.42
CA ASP A 185 45.61 41.03 8.81
C ASP A 185 46.79 41.59 9.61
N ASP A 186 46.53 42.43 10.61
CA ASP A 186 47.49 43.04 11.52
C ASP A 186 47.37 42.56 12.98
N TRP A 187 46.60 41.49 13.20
CA TRP A 187 46.23 40.93 14.51
C TRP A 187 47.40 40.77 15.51
N GLU A 188 48.62 40.48 15.04
CA GLU A 188 49.82 40.30 15.87
C GLU A 188 50.15 41.53 16.71
N ARG A 189 49.89 42.76 16.20
CA ARG A 189 50.17 44.00 16.96
C ARG A 189 49.39 44.05 18.27
N GLY A 190 48.21 43.43 18.28
CA GLY A 190 47.35 43.37 19.46
C GLY A 190 47.96 42.63 20.65
N LEU A 191 48.97 41.79 20.41
CA LEU A 191 49.68 41.08 21.49
C LEU A 191 50.59 42.02 22.28
N ASP A 192 51.13 43.06 21.63
CA ASP A 192 52.13 43.96 22.21
C ASP A 192 51.50 45.23 22.80
N ASP A 193 50.44 45.75 22.18
CA ASP A 193 49.81 47.02 22.55
C ASP A 193 48.63 46.89 23.52
N GLY A 194 48.21 45.64 23.83
CA GLY A 194 47.11 45.35 24.74
C GLY A 194 45.72 45.67 24.18
N SER A 195 45.57 45.85 22.87
CA SER A 195 44.29 46.16 22.19
C SER A 195 43.33 44.98 22.08
N MET A 196 43.71 43.78 22.52
CA MET A 196 42.82 42.62 22.56
C MET A 196 41.97 42.60 23.83
N VAL A 197 40.74 42.10 23.71
CA VAL A 197 39.80 41.98 24.85
C VAL A 197 39.46 40.53 25.16
N PRO A 198 39.31 40.12 26.44
CA PRO A 198 38.86 38.78 26.76
C PRO A 198 37.50 38.47 26.13
N VAL A 199 37.34 37.27 25.59
CA VAL A 199 36.05 36.76 25.11
C VAL A 199 35.11 36.58 26.31
N GLU A 200 33.84 36.97 26.13
CA GLU A 200 32.81 36.81 27.17
C GLU A 200 32.40 35.33 27.30
N LEU A 201 32.57 34.78 28.50
CA LEU A 201 32.12 33.43 28.83
C LEU A 201 30.59 33.36 28.95
N ARG A 202 30.01 32.24 28.52
CA ARG A 202 28.57 31.95 28.60
C ARG A 202 28.21 30.95 29.70
N ALA A 203 29.21 30.25 30.25
CA ALA A 203 29.09 29.40 31.43
C ALA A 203 30.24 29.67 32.40
N ASP A 204 30.27 28.94 33.52
CA ASP A 204 31.41 28.96 34.43
C ASP A 204 32.68 28.40 33.76
N GLU A 205 33.85 28.77 34.27
CA GLU A 205 35.14 28.40 33.68
C GLU A 205 35.33 26.87 33.54
N THR A 206 34.76 26.07 34.44
CA THR A 206 34.87 24.60 34.36
C THR A 206 34.10 24.07 33.17
N THR A 207 32.88 24.56 32.96
CA THR A 207 32.04 24.18 31.81
C THR A 207 32.65 24.66 30.49
N GLU A 208 33.18 25.88 30.44
CA GLU A 208 33.86 26.43 29.26
C GLU A 208 35.15 25.66 28.91
N GLN A 209 35.90 25.22 29.93
CA GLN A 209 37.05 24.33 29.73
C GLN A 209 36.60 22.99 29.13
N ARG A 210 35.53 22.37 29.65
CA ARG A 210 34.98 21.11 29.11
C ARG A 210 34.54 21.25 27.65
N ILE A 211 33.90 22.36 27.28
CA ILE A 211 33.56 22.67 25.87
C ILE A 211 34.83 22.70 25.02
N SER A 212 35.84 23.42 25.48
CA SER A 212 37.09 23.63 24.75
C SER A 212 37.86 22.31 24.54
N GLU A 213 37.94 21.47 25.56
CA GLU A 213 38.56 20.14 25.50
C GLU A 213 37.80 19.19 24.57
N PHE A 214 36.47 19.15 24.68
CA PHE A 214 35.62 18.32 23.82
C PHE A 214 35.75 18.72 22.35
N MET A 215 35.68 20.02 22.05
CA MET A 215 35.81 20.52 20.67
C MET A 215 37.21 20.32 20.10
N ARG A 216 38.28 20.49 20.91
CA ARG A 216 39.64 20.14 20.47
C ARG A 216 39.71 18.67 20.08
N LYS A 217 39.16 17.76 20.90
CA LYS A 217 39.17 16.33 20.61
C LYS A 217 38.33 15.95 19.39
N LEU A 218 37.20 16.62 19.21
CA LEU A 218 36.37 16.47 18.01
C LEU A 218 37.11 16.91 16.73
N TYR A 219 37.91 17.97 16.82
CA TYR A 219 38.77 18.43 15.73
C TYR A 219 39.98 17.53 15.48
N GLU A 220 40.65 17.04 16.54
CA GLU A 220 41.82 16.15 16.42
C GLU A 220 41.45 14.77 15.85
N CYS A 221 40.24 14.27 16.14
CA CYS A 221 39.83 12.92 15.79
C CYS A 221 38.33 12.87 15.41
N PRO A 222 37.89 13.57 14.35
CA PRO A 222 36.48 13.65 13.99
C PRO A 222 35.92 12.27 13.66
N PRO A 223 34.75 11.89 14.21
CA PRO A 223 34.11 10.64 13.84
C PRO A 223 33.45 10.77 12.47
N ASP A 224 33.36 9.66 11.73
CA ASP A 224 32.44 9.58 10.61
C ASP A 224 30.99 9.61 11.13
N LEU A 225 30.39 10.79 11.17
CA LEU A 225 29.08 11.02 11.74
C LEU A 225 28.38 12.17 11.03
N ASP A 226 27.10 11.98 10.73
CA ASP A 226 26.22 13.03 10.25
C ASP A 226 25.18 13.42 11.31
N LEU A 227 24.41 14.47 11.04
CA LEU A 227 23.39 14.96 11.97
C LEU A 227 22.32 13.91 12.31
N ASN A 228 21.95 13.04 11.37
CA ASN A 228 20.95 12.01 11.64
C ASN A 228 21.50 10.97 12.63
N GLY A 229 22.75 10.53 12.42
CA GLY A 229 23.47 9.67 13.35
C GLY A 229 23.65 10.33 14.72
N LEU A 230 24.02 11.62 14.75
CA LEU A 230 24.13 12.41 15.98
C LEU A 230 22.80 12.47 16.75
N GLN A 231 21.69 12.78 16.07
CA GLN A 231 20.36 12.83 16.68
C GLN A 231 19.93 11.47 17.23
N ALA A 232 20.13 10.39 16.47
CA ALA A 232 19.83 9.03 16.92
C ALA A 232 20.66 8.65 18.17
N MET A 233 21.93 9.03 18.18
CA MET A 233 22.84 8.80 19.29
C MET A 233 22.44 9.59 20.54
N ILE A 234 22.05 10.86 20.39
CA ILE A 234 21.52 11.69 21.49
C ILE A 234 20.25 11.06 22.07
N LEU A 235 19.30 10.64 21.22
CA LEU A 235 18.06 10.00 21.67
C LEU A 235 18.32 8.67 22.40
N ALA A 236 19.27 7.87 21.92
CA ALA A 236 19.66 6.63 22.60
C ALA A 236 20.20 6.93 24.02
N ARG A 237 21.10 7.91 24.15
CA ARG A 237 21.66 8.31 25.44
C ARG A 237 20.62 8.93 26.38
N MET A 238 19.67 9.70 25.83
CA MET A 238 18.52 10.20 26.58
C MET A 238 17.67 9.05 27.16
N GLY A 239 17.44 7.99 26.37
CA GLY A 239 16.71 6.81 26.83
C GLY A 239 17.41 6.06 27.96
N GLU A 240 18.74 5.93 27.89
CA GLU A 240 19.57 5.38 28.97
C GLU A 240 19.46 6.22 30.26
N GLY A 241 19.35 7.54 30.12
CA GLY A 241 19.11 8.49 31.21
C GLY A 241 17.66 8.56 31.72
N GLY A 242 16.74 7.79 31.14
CA GLY A 242 15.33 7.76 31.55
C GLY A 242 14.48 8.93 31.03
N TYR A 243 14.96 9.69 30.06
CA TYR A 243 14.20 10.77 29.43
C TYR A 243 13.22 10.24 28.36
N PRO A 244 12.03 10.85 28.21
CA PRO A 244 11.16 10.59 27.07
C PRO A 244 11.88 10.89 25.74
N LEU A 245 11.65 10.05 24.73
CA LEU A 245 12.27 10.16 23.40
C LEU A 245 11.46 11.01 22.41
N GLU A 246 10.26 11.44 22.82
CA GLU A 246 9.39 12.32 22.04
C GLU A 246 9.14 13.61 22.82
N SER A 247 8.93 14.70 22.08
CA SER A 247 8.57 15.98 22.68
C SER A 247 7.16 15.92 23.29
N PRO A 248 6.94 16.42 24.52
CA PRO A 248 7.91 17.10 25.36
C PRO A 248 8.82 16.11 26.11
N TYR A 249 10.14 16.34 26.06
CA TYR A 249 11.20 15.45 26.59
C TYR A 249 11.30 15.41 28.13
N GLY A 250 10.16 15.46 28.83
CA GLY A 250 10.09 15.44 30.29
C GLY A 250 10.86 16.60 30.94
N ASN A 251 11.63 16.27 31.98
CA ASN A 251 12.37 17.24 32.80
C ASN A 251 13.77 17.57 32.23
N LEU A 252 14.12 17.10 31.03
CA LEU A 252 15.46 17.29 30.46
C LEU A 252 15.92 18.75 30.47
N ALA A 253 15.02 19.68 30.13
CA ALA A 253 15.34 21.11 30.13
C ALA A 253 15.62 21.67 31.53
N ASP A 254 14.90 21.18 32.55
CA ASP A 254 15.10 21.57 33.95
C ASP A 254 16.40 20.96 34.51
N ASP A 255 16.74 19.74 34.11
CA ASP A 255 17.98 19.08 34.50
C ASP A 255 19.20 19.77 33.84
N LEU A 256 19.11 20.14 32.56
CA LEU A 256 20.11 20.96 31.87
C LEU A 256 20.30 22.33 32.55
N TRP A 257 19.20 22.94 33.00
CA TRP A 257 19.25 24.19 33.77
C TRP A 257 19.97 23.99 35.11
N THR A 258 19.59 22.94 35.85
CA THR A 258 20.18 22.61 37.16
C THR A 258 21.66 22.26 37.04
N ALA A 259 22.06 21.63 35.94
CA ALA A 259 23.45 21.29 35.64
C ALA A 259 24.27 22.46 35.06
N GLY A 260 23.69 23.65 34.89
CA GLY A 260 24.40 24.85 34.44
C GLY A 260 24.54 25.02 32.92
N TYR A 261 23.94 24.15 32.11
CA TYR A 261 24.06 24.18 30.65
C TYR A 261 23.07 25.12 29.97
N ALA A 262 22.02 25.56 30.66
CA ALA A 262 20.96 26.35 30.03
C ALA A 262 21.43 27.69 29.43
N GLY A 263 22.47 28.32 30.00
CA GLY A 263 23.04 29.58 29.50
C GLY A 263 23.76 29.45 28.16
N LEU A 264 24.07 28.22 27.73
CA LEU A 264 24.76 27.95 26.47
C LEU A 264 23.82 27.91 25.27
N PHE A 265 22.52 27.72 25.49
CA PHE A 265 21.53 27.68 24.43
C PHE A 265 21.22 29.08 23.90
N ALA A 266 21.03 29.21 22.58
CA ALA A 266 20.71 30.48 21.94
C ALA A 266 19.29 31.03 22.24
N GLY A 267 18.55 30.38 23.14
CA GLY A 267 17.18 30.73 23.51
C GLY A 267 16.62 29.75 24.54
N LYS A 268 15.29 29.68 24.64
CA LYS A 268 14.62 28.79 25.62
C LYS A 268 15.04 27.32 25.42
N THR A 269 15.58 26.71 26.47
CA THR A 269 16.25 25.39 26.44
C THR A 269 15.40 24.30 25.80
N ASP A 270 14.16 24.12 26.24
CA ASP A 270 13.22 23.12 25.71
C ASP A 270 12.99 23.26 24.20
N VAL A 271 12.81 24.50 23.73
CA VAL A 271 12.63 24.81 22.30
C VAL A 271 13.90 24.53 21.50
N ARG A 272 15.08 24.88 22.04
CA ARG A 272 16.36 24.65 21.34
C ARG A 272 16.70 23.16 21.29
N VAL A 273 16.48 22.41 22.36
CA VAL A 273 16.61 20.93 22.37
C VAL A 273 15.70 20.30 21.31
N PHE A 274 14.43 20.73 21.23
CA PHE A 274 13.53 20.27 20.16
C PHE A 274 14.09 20.54 18.76
N LYS A 275 14.66 21.72 18.53
CA LYS A 275 15.27 22.06 17.23
C LYS A 275 16.46 21.17 16.92
N VAL A 276 17.37 20.95 17.87
CA VAL A 276 18.52 20.04 17.71
C VAL A 276 18.07 18.64 17.30
N LEU A 277 16.98 18.14 17.88
CA LEU A 277 16.48 16.77 17.67
C LEU A 277 15.54 16.59 16.47
N SER A 278 15.05 17.67 15.84
CA SER A 278 14.01 17.57 14.80
C SER A 278 14.33 18.28 13.49
N GLN A 279 15.32 19.18 13.47
CA GLN A 279 15.66 19.98 12.29
C GLN A 279 16.85 19.40 11.53
N LYS A 280 16.91 19.65 10.22
CA LYS A 280 18.04 19.28 9.36
C LYS A 280 19.20 20.29 9.37
N LYS A 281 18.95 21.50 9.89
CA LYS A 281 19.96 22.54 10.08
C LYS A 281 19.81 23.04 11.51
N ILE A 282 20.87 22.89 12.29
CA ILE A 282 20.90 23.18 13.72
C ILE A 282 21.97 24.22 14.04
N VAL A 283 21.97 24.75 15.26
CA VAL A 283 23.07 25.58 15.77
C VAL A 283 24.03 24.66 16.52
N PRO A 284 25.31 24.54 16.10
CA PRO A 284 26.27 23.64 16.73
C PRO A 284 26.38 23.82 18.24
N GLU A 285 26.40 25.05 18.75
CA GLU A 285 26.53 25.34 20.19
C GLU A 285 25.39 24.76 21.04
N ASP A 286 24.16 24.72 20.53
CA ASP A 286 23.05 24.09 21.26
C ASP A 286 23.25 22.57 21.34
N ALA A 287 23.76 21.96 20.28
CA ALA A 287 24.06 20.53 20.26
C ALA A 287 25.24 20.22 21.19
N ILE A 288 26.30 21.04 21.18
CA ILE A 288 27.46 20.89 22.08
C ILE A 288 27.01 20.92 23.55
N ALA A 289 26.13 21.87 23.93
CA ALA A 289 25.60 21.94 25.29
C ALA A 289 24.85 20.66 25.69
N LEU A 290 24.02 20.12 24.78
CA LEU A 290 23.30 18.87 25.01
C LEU A 290 24.24 17.65 25.08
N LEU A 291 25.27 17.61 24.24
CA LEU A 291 26.27 16.53 24.23
C LEU A 291 27.07 16.49 25.53
N LEU A 292 27.53 17.63 26.03
CA LEU A 292 28.32 17.69 27.27
C LEU A 292 27.51 17.32 28.53
N PHE A 293 26.20 17.47 28.46
CA PHE A 293 25.29 17.02 29.51
C PHE A 293 25.08 15.49 29.47
N LEU A 294 24.93 14.93 28.26
CA LEU A 294 24.59 13.52 28.06
C LEU A 294 25.78 12.56 28.02
N PHE A 295 26.95 13.05 27.61
CA PHE A 295 28.18 12.29 27.49
C PHE A 295 29.20 12.78 28.52
N HIS A 296 29.89 11.84 29.14
CA HIS A 296 30.86 12.16 30.20
C HIS A 296 32.04 12.97 29.64
N ASP A 297 32.61 12.48 28.55
CA ASP A 297 33.77 13.02 27.84
C ASP A 297 33.71 12.68 26.34
N TYR A 298 34.76 13.07 25.61
CA TYR A 298 34.85 12.81 24.18
C TYR A 298 34.97 11.32 23.88
N GLU A 299 35.69 10.56 24.69
CA GLU A 299 35.90 9.12 24.49
C GLU A 299 34.58 8.34 24.62
N ASP A 300 33.70 8.73 25.55
CA ASP A 300 32.33 8.22 25.67
C ASP A 300 31.49 8.57 24.43
N PHE A 301 31.53 9.83 23.98
CA PHE A 301 30.88 10.26 22.74
C PHE A 301 31.38 9.47 21.52
N GLN A 302 32.70 9.31 21.37
CA GLN A 302 33.31 8.59 20.25
C GLN A 302 32.92 7.11 20.25
N LYS A 303 32.88 6.45 21.42
CA LYS A 303 32.39 5.07 21.54
C LYS A 303 30.93 4.93 21.13
N ALA A 304 30.10 5.94 21.39
CA ALA A 304 28.72 5.95 20.94
C ALA A 304 28.62 6.18 19.42
N ALA A 305 29.44 7.09 18.86
CA ALA A 305 29.49 7.39 17.43
C ALA A 305 29.88 6.16 16.59
N LEU A 306 30.87 5.37 17.05
CA LEU A 306 31.29 4.11 16.41
C LEU A 306 30.15 3.08 16.23
N LYS A 307 29.08 3.16 17.04
CA LYS A 307 27.94 2.22 16.95
C LYS A 307 26.93 2.59 15.85
N VAL A 308 26.95 3.84 15.39
CA VAL A 308 26.00 4.38 14.39
C VAL A 308 26.69 4.72 13.07
N GLN A 309 27.99 4.49 12.98
CA GLN A 309 28.77 4.64 11.76
C GLN A 309 28.29 3.68 10.67
N THR A 310 28.13 4.22 9.47
CA THR A 310 27.81 3.46 8.26
C THR A 310 28.97 3.61 7.28
N ASP A 311 29.76 2.55 7.08
CA ASP A 311 30.86 2.56 6.09
C ASP A 311 30.31 2.29 4.70
N ASP A 312 30.00 3.37 3.98
CA ASP A 312 29.58 3.31 2.58
C ASP A 312 30.75 3.55 1.60
N THR A 313 31.97 3.80 2.12
CA THR A 313 33.10 4.33 1.33
C THR A 313 33.85 3.26 0.53
N GLY A 314 33.88 2.02 1.04
CA GLY A 314 34.61 0.91 0.41
C GLY A 314 34.08 0.46 -0.96
N THR A 315 32.89 0.94 -1.37
CA THR A 315 32.20 0.51 -2.60
C THR A 315 32.26 1.54 -3.74
N LEU A 316 32.91 2.70 -3.55
CA LEU A 316 32.92 3.78 -4.56
C LEU A 316 33.42 3.33 -5.94
N ALA A 317 34.48 2.53 -6.00
CA ALA A 317 35.04 2.04 -7.26
C ALA A 317 34.07 1.11 -8.01
N GLU A 318 33.26 0.33 -7.28
CA GLU A 318 32.26 -0.59 -7.85
C GLU A 318 31.03 0.18 -8.35
N LEU A 319 30.55 1.15 -7.57
CA LEU A 319 29.34 1.91 -7.86
C LEU A 319 29.55 2.97 -8.95
N PHE A 320 30.77 3.50 -9.07
CA PHE A 320 31.08 4.55 -10.04
C PHE A 320 32.27 4.15 -10.95
N PRO A 321 32.11 3.13 -11.82
CA PRO A 321 33.20 2.58 -12.63
C PRO A 321 33.76 3.57 -13.67
N GLY A 322 33.08 4.69 -13.90
CA GLY A 322 33.56 5.80 -14.73
C GLY A 322 34.74 6.58 -14.12
N TYR A 323 35.11 6.28 -12.87
CA TYR A 323 36.25 6.90 -12.18
C TYR A 323 37.31 5.87 -11.80
N ILE A 324 38.52 6.36 -11.57
CA ILE A 324 39.60 5.64 -10.88
C ILE A 324 39.71 6.28 -9.50
N VAL A 325 39.62 5.48 -8.44
CA VAL A 325 39.74 5.96 -7.05
C VAL A 325 41.20 5.91 -6.65
N HIS A 326 41.80 7.06 -6.34
CA HIS A 326 43.20 7.17 -5.89
C HIS A 326 43.30 7.12 -4.36
N SER A 327 42.44 7.84 -3.68
CA SER A 327 42.29 7.77 -2.22
C SER A 327 40.83 7.95 -1.83
N VAL A 328 40.41 7.33 -0.73
CA VAL A 328 39.07 7.49 -0.18
C VAL A 328 39.14 7.59 1.34
N ASP A 329 38.42 8.56 1.87
CA ASP A 329 38.07 8.72 3.27
C ASP A 329 36.57 9.11 3.32
N HIS A 330 35.95 9.05 4.49
CA HIS A 330 34.51 9.26 4.67
C HIS A 330 33.99 10.63 4.22
N TRP A 331 34.85 11.66 4.28
CA TRP A 331 34.49 13.02 3.92
C TRP A 331 35.17 13.53 2.64
N ILE A 332 36.16 12.82 2.10
CA ILE A 332 36.86 13.23 0.87
C ILE A 332 37.45 12.03 0.12
N ALA A 333 37.26 12.00 -1.19
CA ALA A 333 37.88 11.08 -2.11
C ALA A 333 38.64 11.84 -3.21
N GLU A 334 39.76 11.28 -3.65
CA GLU A 334 40.48 11.73 -4.83
C GLU A 334 40.19 10.77 -5.98
N LEU A 335 39.68 11.32 -7.07
CA LEU A 335 39.23 10.55 -8.23
C LEU A 335 39.90 11.03 -9.51
N GLU A 336 40.00 10.14 -10.48
CA GLU A 336 40.34 10.47 -11.87
C GLU A 336 39.20 10.05 -12.80
N CYS A 337 38.72 10.99 -13.62
CA CYS A 337 37.66 10.72 -14.58
C CYS A 337 38.19 9.95 -15.79
N ARG A 338 37.67 8.73 -16.04
CA ARG A 338 38.09 7.94 -17.22
C ARG A 338 37.69 8.57 -18.56
N LYS A 339 36.73 9.50 -18.56
CA LYS A 339 36.25 10.18 -19.78
C LYS A 339 37.20 11.29 -20.24
N CYS A 340 37.64 12.14 -19.32
CA CYS A 340 38.44 13.34 -19.65
C CYS A 340 39.84 13.36 -19.02
N GLY A 341 40.18 12.40 -18.16
CA GLY A 341 41.46 12.29 -17.45
C GLY A 341 41.62 13.26 -16.28
N GLU A 342 40.59 14.06 -15.95
CA GLU A 342 40.70 15.05 -14.88
C GLU A 342 40.84 14.35 -13.52
N ARG A 343 41.87 14.72 -12.75
CA ARG A 343 42.04 14.34 -11.34
C ARG A 343 41.43 15.42 -10.46
N PHE A 344 40.59 15.03 -9.51
CA PHE A 344 39.86 15.97 -8.68
C PHE A 344 39.47 15.34 -7.34
N HIS A 345 39.32 16.18 -6.32
CA HIS A 345 38.75 15.79 -5.03
C HIS A 345 37.23 15.98 -5.04
N ILE A 346 36.51 15.16 -4.27
CA ILE A 346 35.05 15.24 -4.09
C ILE A 346 34.65 14.66 -2.73
N HIS A 347 33.61 15.19 -2.10
CA HIS A 347 32.99 14.48 -0.98
C HIS A 347 32.30 13.21 -1.52
N PRO A 348 32.56 11.99 -1.01
CA PRO A 348 31.99 10.76 -1.55
C PRO A 348 30.48 10.81 -1.77
N TYR A 349 29.74 11.36 -0.80
CA TYR A 349 28.29 11.50 -0.88
C TYR A 349 27.80 12.43 -2.01
N ALA A 350 28.62 13.38 -2.49
CA ALA A 350 28.25 14.21 -3.64
C ALA A 350 28.05 13.37 -4.91
N LEU A 351 28.84 12.30 -5.11
CA LEU A 351 28.66 11.36 -6.22
C LEU A 351 27.31 10.64 -6.13
N PHE A 352 26.92 10.23 -4.93
CA PHE A 352 25.61 9.62 -4.66
C PHE A 352 24.46 10.59 -4.88
N LEU A 353 24.70 11.91 -4.75
CA LEU A 353 23.75 12.95 -5.14
C LEU A 353 23.81 13.30 -6.64
N GLY A 354 24.64 12.61 -7.41
CA GLY A 354 24.76 12.79 -8.86
C GLY A 354 25.68 13.94 -9.28
N ALA A 355 26.54 14.45 -8.40
CA ALA A 355 27.69 15.26 -8.82
C ALA A 355 28.68 14.39 -9.60
N GLY A 356 29.31 14.96 -10.62
CA GLY A 356 30.23 14.24 -11.51
C GLY A 356 31.60 14.88 -11.55
N CYS A 357 32.37 14.55 -12.59
CA CYS A 357 33.65 15.21 -12.85
C CYS A 357 33.43 16.71 -13.06
N PRO A 358 34.13 17.59 -12.32
CA PRO A 358 33.92 19.05 -12.38
C PRO A 358 34.20 19.62 -13.77
N LYS A 359 35.14 19.04 -14.51
CA LYS A 359 35.42 19.44 -15.91
C LYS A 359 34.32 19.01 -16.87
N CYS A 360 33.90 17.75 -16.80
CA CYS A 360 32.84 17.24 -17.67
C CYS A 360 31.50 17.95 -17.42
N ASP A 361 31.15 18.17 -16.16
CA ASP A 361 29.88 18.81 -15.79
C ASP A 361 29.87 20.29 -16.19
N ARG A 362 31.02 20.98 -16.12
CA ARG A 362 31.16 22.37 -16.60
C ARG A 362 30.95 22.50 -18.11
N GLU A 363 31.33 21.49 -18.87
CA GLU A 363 31.15 21.45 -20.33
C GLU A 363 29.76 20.94 -20.76
N ALA A 364 29.01 20.31 -19.85
CA ALA A 364 27.68 19.78 -20.10
C ALA A 364 26.59 20.85 -20.03
N ASP A 365 25.39 20.52 -20.53
CA ASP A 365 24.21 21.36 -20.31
C ASP A 365 23.85 21.33 -18.81
N PRO A 366 23.79 22.48 -18.12
CA PRO A 366 23.39 22.54 -16.72
C PRO A 366 22.05 21.88 -16.42
N ASP A 367 21.11 21.86 -17.37
CA ASP A 367 19.82 21.21 -17.20
C ASP A 367 19.97 19.69 -17.14
N GLU A 368 20.85 19.10 -17.95
CA GLU A 368 21.16 17.66 -17.93
C GLU A 368 21.86 17.26 -16.64
N VAL A 369 22.83 18.06 -16.19
CA VAL A 369 23.54 17.83 -14.93
C VAL A 369 22.57 17.90 -13.75
N PHE A 370 21.71 18.92 -13.71
CA PHE A 370 20.74 19.05 -12.63
C PHE A 370 19.68 17.94 -12.67
N GLN A 371 19.19 17.58 -13.86
CA GLN A 371 18.26 16.46 -14.02
C GLN A 371 18.88 15.13 -13.59
N ARG A 372 20.18 14.90 -13.84
CA ARG A 372 20.91 13.74 -13.30
C ARG A 372 20.83 13.70 -11.78
N GLN A 373 21.05 14.82 -11.10
CA GLN A 373 20.95 14.89 -9.64
C GLN A 373 19.52 14.70 -9.12
N LEU A 374 18.50 15.20 -9.85
CA LEU A 374 17.09 14.96 -9.55
C LEU A 374 16.72 13.47 -9.55
N HIS A 375 17.36 12.67 -10.40
CA HIS A 375 17.17 11.21 -10.40
C HIS A 375 17.81 10.51 -9.19
N MET A 376 18.75 11.16 -8.50
CA MET A 376 19.45 10.60 -7.34
C MET A 376 18.75 10.89 -6.01
N ILE A 377 17.79 11.81 -5.99
CA ILE A 377 17.05 12.15 -4.78
C ILE A 377 15.70 11.42 -4.71
N GLY A 378 15.31 11.01 -3.50
CA GLY A 378 13.98 10.48 -3.26
C GLY A 378 13.71 9.14 -3.95
N ASP A 379 12.59 9.05 -4.66
CA ASP A 379 12.28 7.89 -5.52
C ASP A 379 12.85 8.00 -6.95
N GLY A 380 13.64 9.05 -7.22
CA GLY A 380 14.29 9.31 -8.50
C GLY A 380 13.35 9.74 -9.64
N THR A 381 12.07 10.02 -9.36
CA THR A 381 11.07 10.33 -10.40
C THR A 381 10.78 11.82 -10.57
N TYR A 382 11.74 12.68 -10.26
CA TYR A 382 11.65 14.12 -10.42
C TYR A 382 11.99 14.55 -11.85
N GLU A 383 11.19 15.44 -12.42
CA GLU A 383 11.47 16.08 -13.71
C GLU A 383 11.59 17.59 -13.55
N LEU A 384 12.58 18.14 -14.23
CA LEU A 384 12.74 19.56 -14.45
C LEU A 384 11.67 20.06 -15.44
N GLU A 385 10.87 21.05 -15.04
CA GLU A 385 9.80 21.60 -15.91
C GLU A 385 10.24 22.83 -16.70
N GLU A 386 11.31 23.49 -16.26
CA GLU A 386 11.86 24.70 -16.87
C GLU A 386 13.38 24.68 -16.80
N HIS A 387 14.06 25.51 -17.58
CA HIS A 387 15.52 25.60 -17.54
C HIS A 387 16.03 25.82 -16.10
N PHE A 388 17.06 25.06 -15.72
CA PHE A 388 17.68 25.17 -14.41
C PHE A 388 18.20 26.59 -14.21
N PRO A 389 17.70 27.35 -13.22
CA PRO A 389 18.08 28.75 -13.04
C PRO A 389 19.45 28.91 -12.36
N GLY A 390 20.01 27.82 -11.84
CA GLY A 390 21.22 27.77 -11.05
C GLY A 390 20.95 27.50 -9.57
N TYR A 391 21.96 27.06 -8.83
CA TYR A 391 21.85 26.85 -7.39
C TYR A 391 21.55 28.17 -6.64
N GLY A 392 20.95 28.03 -5.46
CA GLY A 392 20.48 29.15 -4.64
C GLY A 392 19.18 29.80 -5.13
N ARG A 393 18.69 29.42 -6.31
CA ARG A 393 17.45 29.97 -6.89
C ARG A 393 16.30 28.95 -6.83
N PRO A 394 15.04 29.40 -6.75
CA PRO A 394 13.88 28.52 -6.89
C PRO A 394 13.83 27.90 -8.28
N VAL A 395 13.60 26.60 -8.37
CA VAL A 395 13.43 25.81 -9.60
C VAL A 395 12.07 25.11 -9.58
N LYS A 396 11.39 25.09 -10.73
CA LYS A 396 10.17 24.29 -10.90
C LYS A 396 10.48 22.86 -11.32
N ILE A 397 10.00 21.94 -10.51
CA ILE A 397 10.11 20.50 -10.72
C ILE A 397 8.74 19.83 -10.56
N ARG A 398 8.54 18.73 -11.28
CA ARG A 398 7.41 17.83 -11.13
C ARG A 398 7.87 16.54 -10.50
N HIS A 399 7.19 16.09 -9.45
CA HIS A 399 7.37 14.74 -8.93
C HIS A 399 6.38 13.79 -9.61
N LYS A 400 6.85 12.93 -10.53
CA LYS A 400 5.96 12.08 -11.33
C LYS A 400 5.11 11.14 -10.49
N THR A 401 5.67 10.58 -9.41
CA THR A 401 4.95 9.61 -8.58
C THR A 401 3.67 10.18 -7.97
N CYS A 402 3.67 11.43 -7.50
CA CYS A 402 2.47 12.07 -6.94
C CYS A 402 1.79 13.08 -7.88
N GLY A 403 2.41 13.40 -9.02
CA GLY A 403 1.92 14.38 -9.99
C GLY A 403 1.98 15.84 -9.53
N LYS A 404 2.62 16.15 -8.39
CA LYS A 404 2.69 17.52 -7.86
C LYS A 404 3.83 18.30 -8.52
N GLU A 405 3.49 19.52 -8.91
CA GLU A 405 4.43 20.57 -9.29
C GLU A 405 4.90 21.32 -8.03
N ARG A 406 6.20 21.61 -7.97
CA ARG A 406 6.84 22.26 -6.82
C ARG A 406 7.80 23.32 -7.31
N ASN A 407 7.78 24.48 -6.65
CA ASN A 407 8.81 25.50 -6.80
C ASN A 407 9.65 25.51 -5.52
N VAL A 408 10.91 25.09 -5.61
CA VAL A 408 11.79 24.86 -4.45
C VAL A 408 13.18 25.39 -4.71
N ASN A 409 13.89 25.84 -3.67
CA ASN A 409 15.28 26.24 -3.80
C ASN A 409 16.14 25.04 -4.27
N ALA A 410 16.88 25.21 -5.36
CA ALA A 410 17.65 24.12 -5.97
C ALA A 410 18.77 23.57 -5.06
N THR A 411 19.43 24.44 -4.28
CA THR A 411 20.45 24.02 -3.32
C THR A 411 19.83 23.16 -2.24
N GLU A 412 18.75 23.63 -1.60
CA GLU A 412 18.06 22.83 -0.58
C GLU A 412 17.46 21.54 -1.15
N LEU A 413 17.04 21.54 -2.41
CA LEU A 413 16.46 20.35 -3.05
C LEU A 413 17.48 19.22 -3.16
N ILE A 414 18.69 19.52 -3.66
CA ILE A 414 19.75 18.52 -3.88
C ILE A 414 20.49 18.24 -2.58
N TRP A 415 21.10 19.26 -1.98
CA TRP A 415 22.05 19.08 -0.88
C TRP A 415 21.39 18.86 0.48
N MET A 416 20.19 19.40 0.71
CA MET A 416 19.40 19.11 1.92
C MET A 416 18.37 17.99 1.69
N GLU A 417 18.40 17.39 0.48
CA GLU A 417 17.47 16.37 0.01
C GLU A 417 16.02 16.71 0.37
N LYS A 418 15.56 17.91 -0.03
CA LYS A 418 14.21 18.41 0.28
C LYS A 418 13.15 17.75 -0.61
N ARG A 419 13.00 16.44 -0.40
CA ARG A 419 12.08 15.54 -1.08
C ARG A 419 10.63 16.03 -1.01
N CYS A 420 9.82 15.52 -1.93
CA CYS A 420 8.40 15.76 -1.96
C CYS A 420 7.77 15.20 -0.68
N TYR A 421 6.81 15.93 -0.11
CA TYR A 421 6.15 15.51 1.13
C TYR A 421 5.44 14.15 1.02
N CYS A 422 5.12 13.67 -0.19
CA CYS A 422 4.59 12.31 -0.36
C CYS A 422 5.61 11.22 -0.04
N GLU A 423 6.91 11.52 -0.11
CA GLU A 423 8.01 10.61 0.21
C GLU A 423 8.49 10.71 1.65
N THR A 424 8.09 11.76 2.38
CA THR A 424 8.25 11.81 3.84
C THR A 424 7.49 10.65 4.53
N TYR A 425 6.66 9.94 3.77
CA TYR A 425 6.08 8.66 4.12
C TYR A 425 6.91 7.49 3.51
N LEU A 426 8.16 7.31 3.99
CA LEU A 426 9.05 6.11 3.98
C LEU A 426 9.69 5.58 2.67
N ARG A 427 10.99 5.21 2.77
CA ARG A 427 11.78 4.54 1.72
C ARG A 427 11.44 3.05 1.58
N GLN A 428 11.73 2.44 0.43
CA GLN A 428 11.43 1.04 0.19
C GLN A 428 12.20 0.08 1.10
N GLU A 429 13.47 0.33 1.43
CA GLU A 429 14.21 -0.53 2.38
C GLU A 429 13.70 -0.35 3.82
N GLU A 430 13.33 0.87 4.22
CA GLU A 430 12.73 1.14 5.52
C GLU A 430 11.35 0.47 5.64
N LEU A 431 10.57 0.49 4.56
CA LEU A 431 9.30 -0.22 4.47
C LEU A 431 9.52 -1.74 4.48
N GLN A 432 10.51 -2.24 3.75
CA GLN A 432 10.89 -3.66 3.72
C GLN A 432 11.32 -4.13 5.11
N ALA A 433 12.20 -3.40 5.79
CA ALA A 433 12.62 -3.71 7.16
C ALA A 433 11.46 -3.68 8.16
N ARG A 434 10.45 -2.81 7.96
CA ARG A 434 9.20 -2.83 8.75
C ARG A 434 8.35 -4.05 8.47
N ILE A 435 8.24 -4.45 7.21
CA ILE A 435 7.55 -5.67 6.77
C ILE A 435 8.24 -6.90 7.38
N ASP A 436 9.57 -6.95 7.33
CA ASP A 436 10.38 -8.04 7.88
C ASP A 436 10.26 -8.15 9.40
N ARG A 437 10.26 -7.01 10.12
CA ARG A 437 10.04 -6.98 11.58
C ARG A 437 8.63 -7.42 11.98
N ALA A 438 7.63 -7.12 11.15
CA ALA A 438 6.25 -7.50 11.42
C ALA A 438 5.98 -8.98 11.09
N ALA A 439 6.63 -9.54 10.07
CA ALA A 439 6.44 -10.91 9.65
C ALA A 439 6.82 -11.92 10.73
N HIS A 440 6.09 -13.04 10.82
CA HIS A 440 6.54 -14.18 11.61
C HIS A 440 7.79 -14.80 10.99
N ALA A 441 8.73 -15.29 11.81
CA ALA A 441 10.02 -15.83 11.35
C ALA A 441 9.91 -16.94 10.27
N GLU A 442 8.76 -17.58 10.19
CA GLU A 442 8.44 -18.66 9.25
C GLU A 442 7.90 -18.17 7.89
N ASN A 443 7.62 -16.86 7.73
CA ASN A 443 7.05 -16.27 6.51
C ASN A 443 7.89 -15.09 6.01
N THR A 444 8.31 -15.12 4.74
CA THR A 444 9.12 -14.05 4.12
C THR A 444 8.31 -13.27 3.09
N TYR A 445 8.34 -11.93 3.17
CA TYR A 445 7.57 -11.05 2.28
C TYR A 445 8.47 -10.02 1.60
N THR A 446 8.28 -9.81 0.30
CA THR A 446 8.99 -8.79 -0.48
C THR A 446 8.03 -7.65 -0.85
N LEU A 447 8.43 -6.42 -0.57
CA LEU A 447 7.71 -5.20 -0.94
C LEU A 447 7.80 -4.98 -2.46
N VAL A 448 6.67 -5.13 -3.12
CA VAL A 448 6.52 -4.94 -4.57
C VAL A 448 6.18 -3.49 -4.90
N LYS A 449 5.29 -2.86 -4.12
CA LYS A 449 4.83 -1.49 -4.38
C LYS A 449 4.35 -0.78 -3.13
N TYR A 450 4.59 0.52 -3.03
CA TYR A 450 4.02 1.37 -2.00
C TYR A 450 3.15 2.48 -2.60
N ARG A 451 2.01 2.78 -1.97
CA ARG A 451 1.18 3.95 -2.25
C ARG A 451 1.08 4.77 -0.96
N GLY A 452 1.67 5.95 -0.97
CA GLY A 452 1.66 6.88 0.17
C GLY A 452 0.29 7.46 0.49
N GLY A 453 0.14 7.98 1.72
CA GLY A 453 -1.08 8.59 2.26
C GLY A 453 -0.97 8.81 3.78
N LYS A 454 -1.97 9.43 4.43
CA LYS A 454 -2.01 9.57 5.91
C LYS A 454 -2.60 8.31 6.56
N GLY A 455 -1.93 7.75 7.57
CA GLY A 455 -2.47 6.68 8.43
C GLY A 455 -2.95 5.45 7.66
N ILE A 456 -4.25 5.17 7.69
CA ILE A 456 -4.90 4.08 6.92
C ILE A 456 -4.80 4.24 5.39
N GLY A 457 -4.35 5.39 4.89
CA GLY A 457 -4.10 5.66 3.47
C GLY A 457 -2.73 5.16 2.96
N GLN A 458 -1.88 4.59 3.81
CA GLN A 458 -0.60 3.98 3.40
C GLN A 458 -0.84 2.53 2.98
N PHE A 459 -0.69 2.22 1.70
CA PHE A 459 -0.87 0.86 1.17
C PHE A 459 0.45 0.28 0.66
N VAL A 460 0.76 -0.94 1.09
CA VAL A 460 1.87 -1.75 0.56
C VAL A 460 1.32 -2.89 -0.26
N THR A 461 2.00 -3.24 -1.34
CA THR A 461 1.79 -4.45 -2.13
C THR A 461 2.96 -5.36 -1.85
N LEU A 462 2.67 -6.54 -1.33
CA LEU A 462 3.66 -7.49 -0.83
C LEU A 462 3.56 -8.79 -1.62
N ARG A 463 4.70 -9.36 -2.00
CA ARG A 463 4.83 -10.74 -2.49
C ARG A 463 5.19 -11.62 -1.31
N HIS A 464 4.51 -12.73 -1.12
CA HIS A 464 4.95 -13.74 -0.16
C HIS A 464 5.82 -14.77 -0.86
N GLU A 465 7.03 -15.00 -0.36
CA GLU A 465 8.01 -15.86 -1.04
C GLU A 465 7.58 -17.33 -1.09
N GLU A 466 6.87 -17.84 -0.07
CA GLU A 466 6.44 -19.25 -0.03
C GLU A 466 5.31 -19.54 -1.05
N CYS A 467 4.25 -18.71 -1.10
CA CYS A 467 3.13 -18.94 -2.03
C CYS A 467 3.20 -18.13 -3.33
N GLY A 468 4.26 -17.33 -3.53
CA GLY A 468 4.54 -16.55 -4.73
C GLY A 468 3.55 -15.44 -5.07
N GLY A 469 2.47 -15.26 -4.29
CA GLY A 469 1.39 -14.35 -4.61
C GLY A 469 1.61 -12.93 -4.08
N GLU A 470 1.16 -11.95 -4.87
CA GLU A 470 1.21 -10.51 -4.55
C GLU A 470 -0.14 -9.95 -4.09
N PHE A 471 -0.16 -9.23 -2.97
CA PHE A 471 -1.39 -8.62 -2.43
C PHE A 471 -1.16 -7.21 -1.89
N THR A 472 -2.15 -6.34 -2.06
CA THR A 472 -2.15 -4.99 -1.49
C THR A 472 -2.90 -4.94 -0.17
N VAL A 473 -2.31 -4.33 0.85
CA VAL A 473 -2.86 -4.17 2.21
C VAL A 473 -2.40 -2.83 2.79
N SER A 474 -3.13 -2.25 3.75
CA SER A 474 -2.61 -1.07 4.43
C SER A 474 -1.41 -1.45 5.31
N LEU A 475 -0.38 -0.61 5.35
CA LEU A 475 0.86 -0.90 6.11
C LEU A 475 0.56 -1.18 7.58
N ARG A 476 -0.29 -0.36 8.19
CA ARG A 476 -0.75 -0.53 9.59
C ARG A 476 -1.52 -1.83 9.82
N GLU A 477 -2.33 -2.28 8.87
CA GLU A 477 -3.07 -3.53 8.99
C GLU A 477 -2.14 -4.73 8.86
N PHE A 478 -1.15 -4.67 7.98
CA PHE A 478 -0.14 -5.71 7.85
C PHE A 478 0.70 -5.84 9.12
N GLU A 479 1.17 -4.74 9.70
CA GLU A 479 1.95 -4.75 10.94
C GLU A 479 1.18 -5.35 12.14
N ARG A 480 -0.14 -5.19 12.18
CA ARG A 480 -0.99 -5.81 13.22
C ARG A 480 -1.35 -7.26 12.92
N ALA A 481 -1.34 -7.65 11.65
CA ALA A 481 -1.85 -8.92 11.16
C ALA A 481 -0.99 -9.39 9.96
N PRO A 482 0.23 -9.87 10.23
CA PRO A 482 1.29 -10.04 9.24
C PRO A 482 1.21 -11.39 8.51
N PHE A 483 0.01 -11.72 8.03
CA PHE A 483 -0.23 -12.93 7.26
C PHE A 483 -0.44 -12.61 5.78
N CYS A 484 0.00 -13.54 4.95
CA CYS A 484 -0.12 -13.47 3.51
C CYS A 484 -1.59 -13.41 3.09
N ARG A 485 -1.98 -12.36 2.38
CA ARG A 485 -3.34 -12.28 1.83
C ARG A 485 -3.48 -13.15 0.60
N CYS A 486 -2.39 -13.49 -0.11
CA CYS A 486 -2.40 -14.42 -1.24
C CYS A 486 -2.49 -15.89 -0.89
N CYS A 487 -1.84 -16.34 0.18
CA CYS A 487 -2.07 -17.68 0.71
C CYS A 487 -3.50 -17.82 1.27
N ARG A 488 -4.19 -16.68 1.44
CA ARG A 488 -5.65 -16.57 1.63
C ARG A 488 -6.46 -16.15 0.36
N SER A 489 -5.83 -15.79 -0.77
CA SER A 489 -6.47 -15.45 -2.05
C SER A 489 -5.52 -15.53 -3.27
N GLY A 490 -5.62 -16.60 -4.07
CA GLY A 490 -4.89 -16.83 -5.33
C GLY A 490 -5.36 -18.13 -5.99
N GLN A 491 -4.92 -18.50 -7.21
CA GLN A 491 -5.35 -19.75 -7.87
C GLN A 491 -5.00 -20.99 -7.03
N ALA A 492 -3.82 -21.03 -6.38
CA ALA A 492 -3.51 -22.08 -5.40
C ALA A 492 -4.46 -22.11 -4.18
N VAL A 493 -5.11 -20.98 -3.85
CA VAL A 493 -6.20 -20.92 -2.85
C VAL A 493 -7.52 -21.32 -3.46
N VAL A 494 -7.79 -21.02 -4.74
CA VAL A 494 -8.95 -21.54 -5.48
C VAL A 494 -8.85 -23.05 -5.57
N ASP A 495 -7.67 -23.59 -5.83
CA ASP A 495 -7.38 -25.02 -5.95
C ASP A 495 -7.46 -25.69 -4.57
N ARG A 496 -6.78 -25.17 -3.53
CA ARG A 496 -6.93 -25.66 -2.15
C ARG A 496 -8.35 -25.52 -1.62
N PHE A 497 -9.05 -24.44 -1.96
CA PHE A 497 -10.47 -24.29 -1.64
C PHE A 497 -11.30 -25.32 -2.40
N GLY A 498 -11.02 -25.55 -3.68
CA GLY A 498 -11.67 -26.56 -4.50
C GLY A 498 -11.49 -27.97 -3.93
N GLU A 499 -10.27 -28.32 -3.54
CA GLU A 499 -9.93 -29.57 -2.85
C GLU A 499 -10.69 -29.70 -1.54
N ARG A 500 -10.62 -28.69 -0.65
CA ARG A 500 -11.32 -28.72 0.64
C ARG A 500 -12.84 -28.68 0.47
N PHE A 501 -13.35 -27.97 -0.52
CA PHE A 501 -14.76 -27.92 -0.84
C PHE A 501 -15.24 -29.30 -1.32
N HIS A 502 -14.50 -29.94 -2.21
CA HIS A 502 -14.80 -31.29 -2.68
C HIS A 502 -14.70 -32.32 -1.56
N GLU A 503 -13.71 -32.22 -0.68
CA GLU A 503 -13.58 -33.09 0.51
C GLU A 503 -14.80 -32.99 1.45
N LEU A 504 -15.30 -31.77 1.69
CA LEU A 504 -16.40 -31.52 2.62
C LEU A 504 -17.80 -31.72 2.02
N MET A 505 -17.96 -31.52 0.72
CA MET A 505 -19.25 -31.48 0.02
C MET A 505 -19.46 -32.66 -0.93
N GLY A 506 -18.39 -33.36 -1.32
CA GLY A 506 -18.43 -34.46 -2.29
C GLY A 506 -18.95 -34.05 -3.67
N ASP A 507 -19.45 -35.04 -4.41
CA ASP A 507 -20.03 -34.85 -5.75
C ASP A 507 -21.47 -34.33 -5.74
N GLU A 508 -22.10 -34.28 -4.55
CA GLU A 508 -23.50 -33.83 -4.40
C GLU A 508 -23.68 -32.33 -4.70
N TYR A 509 -22.60 -31.55 -4.64
CA TYR A 509 -22.63 -30.11 -4.85
C TYR A 509 -21.72 -29.67 -6.01
N GLU A 510 -22.20 -28.68 -6.74
CA GLU A 510 -21.52 -28.07 -7.88
C GLU A 510 -21.27 -26.59 -7.60
N MET A 511 -20.04 -26.15 -7.80
CA MET A 511 -19.67 -24.74 -7.72
C MET A 511 -20.14 -24.02 -8.99
N VAL A 512 -21.12 -23.11 -8.88
CA VAL A 512 -21.68 -22.39 -10.04
C VAL A 512 -20.87 -21.13 -10.34
N THR A 513 -20.51 -20.38 -9.30
CA THR A 513 -19.64 -19.19 -9.42
C THR A 513 -18.24 -19.51 -8.92
N PRO A 514 -17.18 -19.03 -9.57
CA PRO A 514 -15.81 -19.29 -9.13
C PRO A 514 -15.55 -18.70 -7.73
N TYR A 515 -14.64 -19.33 -6.99
CA TYR A 515 -14.20 -18.83 -5.68
C TYR A 515 -13.45 -17.50 -5.82
N GLN A 516 -13.89 -16.48 -5.08
CA GLN A 516 -13.33 -15.12 -5.11
C GLN A 516 -12.78 -14.65 -3.74
N GLY A 517 -12.74 -15.55 -2.75
CA GLY A 517 -12.30 -15.25 -1.38
C GLY A 517 -13.28 -15.70 -0.29
N LEU A 518 -12.79 -16.02 0.90
CA LEU A 518 -13.59 -16.55 2.03
C LEU A 518 -14.76 -15.65 2.47
N SER A 519 -14.59 -14.33 2.37
CA SER A 519 -15.61 -13.32 2.70
C SER A 519 -16.40 -12.82 1.49
N LYS A 520 -16.28 -13.47 0.33
CA LYS A 520 -17.07 -13.19 -0.87
C LYS A 520 -18.21 -14.19 -1.01
N MET A 521 -19.33 -13.69 -1.53
CA MET A 521 -20.49 -14.51 -1.84
C MET A 521 -20.17 -15.41 -3.03
N MET A 522 -20.63 -16.65 -2.94
CA MET A 522 -20.59 -17.61 -4.02
C MET A 522 -21.92 -18.37 -4.06
N THR A 523 -22.21 -18.90 -5.25
CA THR A 523 -23.39 -19.69 -5.54
C THR A 523 -22.99 -21.14 -5.75
N VAL A 524 -23.59 -22.03 -4.95
CA VAL A 524 -23.38 -23.47 -5.02
C VAL A 524 -24.71 -24.13 -5.37
N ARG A 525 -24.71 -25.05 -6.34
CA ARG A 525 -25.89 -25.83 -6.73
C ARG A 525 -25.83 -27.20 -6.05
N HIS A 526 -26.93 -27.58 -5.40
CA HIS A 526 -27.11 -28.96 -4.96
C HIS A 526 -27.66 -29.79 -6.12
N ARG A 527 -26.93 -30.82 -6.57
CA ARG A 527 -27.27 -31.57 -7.79
C ARG A 527 -28.63 -32.26 -7.69
N THR A 528 -28.98 -32.80 -6.51
CA THR A 528 -30.22 -33.56 -6.30
C THR A 528 -31.48 -32.71 -6.47
N CYS A 529 -31.61 -31.60 -5.71
CA CYS A 529 -32.77 -30.71 -5.83
C CYS A 529 -32.66 -29.74 -7.01
N GLY A 530 -31.45 -29.42 -7.46
CA GLY A 530 -31.19 -28.45 -8.53
C GLY A 530 -31.24 -26.99 -8.07
N THR A 531 -31.54 -26.73 -6.79
CA THR A 531 -31.58 -25.36 -6.25
C THR A 531 -30.17 -24.84 -5.98
N THR A 532 -30.01 -23.53 -6.14
CA THR A 532 -28.78 -22.81 -5.81
C THR A 532 -28.87 -22.23 -4.41
N THR A 533 -27.78 -22.33 -3.65
CA THR A 533 -27.61 -21.70 -2.35
C THR A 533 -26.52 -20.65 -2.46
N GLU A 534 -26.85 -19.42 -2.08
CA GLU A 534 -25.90 -18.32 -2.02
C GLU A 534 -25.34 -18.16 -0.60
N GLY A 535 -24.05 -17.91 -0.47
CA GLY A 535 -23.41 -17.66 0.82
C GLY A 535 -21.96 -17.28 0.69
N TYR A 536 -21.37 -16.80 1.79
CA TYR A 536 -19.94 -16.60 1.85
C TYR A 536 -19.21 -17.94 1.71
N ALA A 537 -18.09 -17.97 1.00
CA ALA A 537 -17.30 -19.19 0.84
C ALA A 537 -16.92 -19.83 2.18
N LEU A 538 -16.59 -19.02 3.21
CA LEU A 538 -16.35 -19.49 4.56
C LEU A 538 -17.55 -20.22 5.19
N SER A 539 -18.78 -19.81 4.89
CA SER A 539 -19.98 -20.45 5.43
C SER A 539 -20.12 -21.89 4.94
N PHE A 540 -19.76 -22.18 3.69
CA PHE A 540 -19.82 -23.53 3.14
C PHE A 540 -18.79 -24.47 3.78
N LEU A 541 -17.59 -23.96 4.06
CA LEU A 541 -16.57 -24.69 4.84
C LEU A 541 -17.01 -24.95 6.29
N ASN A 542 -17.87 -24.10 6.84
CA ASN A 542 -18.43 -24.22 8.19
C ASN A 542 -19.79 -24.94 8.23
N GLY A 543 -20.08 -25.81 7.25
CA GLY A 543 -21.27 -26.67 7.28
C GLY A 543 -22.54 -26.08 6.67
N LYS A 544 -22.49 -24.93 5.98
CA LYS A 544 -23.64 -24.45 5.21
C LYS A 544 -23.97 -25.43 4.07
N ARG A 545 -25.23 -25.83 3.98
CA ARG A 545 -25.77 -26.78 2.99
C ARG A 545 -27.04 -26.23 2.37
N CYS A 546 -27.65 -27.00 1.47
CA CYS A 546 -28.88 -26.61 0.77
C CYS A 546 -29.99 -26.22 1.76
N ALA A 547 -30.46 -24.96 1.69
CA ALA A 547 -31.50 -24.45 2.59
C ALA A 547 -32.87 -25.13 2.41
N LEU A 548 -33.10 -25.70 1.21
CA LEU A 548 -34.29 -26.48 0.93
C LEU A 548 -34.19 -27.87 1.58
N CYS A 549 -33.09 -28.59 1.35
CA CYS A 549 -32.96 -30.00 1.74
C CYS A 549 -32.59 -30.20 3.20
N THR A 550 -31.72 -29.35 3.75
CA THR A 550 -31.16 -29.52 5.09
C THR A 550 -32.07 -28.88 6.15
N PRO A 551 -32.54 -29.64 7.16
CA PRO A 551 -33.34 -29.09 8.25
C PRO A 551 -32.48 -28.23 9.18
N ILE A 552 -33.14 -27.34 9.92
CA ILE A 552 -32.50 -26.65 11.05
C ILE A 552 -32.43 -27.64 12.20
N ILE A 553 -31.22 -28.00 12.62
CA ILE A 553 -30.99 -28.90 13.75
C ILE A 553 -30.98 -28.07 15.05
N PRO A 554 -31.90 -28.31 16.00
CA PRO A 554 -31.87 -27.71 17.32
C PRO A 554 -30.56 -28.02 18.05
N LYS A 555 -30.03 -27.05 18.80
CA LYS A 555 -28.73 -27.22 19.48
C LYS A 555 -28.76 -28.28 20.56
N GLU A 556 -29.89 -28.45 21.23
CA GLU A 556 -30.06 -29.45 22.28
C GLU A 556 -29.89 -30.87 21.71
N ASP A 557 -30.35 -31.09 20.48
CA ASP A 557 -30.26 -32.37 19.79
C ASP A 557 -28.81 -32.76 19.49
N MET A 558 -27.88 -31.80 19.46
CA MET A 558 -26.45 -32.08 19.26
C MET A 558 -25.83 -32.92 20.35
N ARG A 559 -26.41 -32.94 21.57
CA ARG A 559 -25.98 -33.86 22.63
C ARG A 559 -26.13 -35.30 22.17
N GLY A 560 -27.26 -35.62 21.53
CA GLY A 560 -27.54 -36.94 20.96
C GLY A 560 -26.60 -37.24 19.80
N TYR A 561 -26.54 -36.36 18.80
CA TYR A 561 -25.70 -36.58 17.61
C TYR A 561 -24.23 -36.80 17.95
N VAL A 562 -23.61 -35.95 18.79
CA VAL A 562 -22.20 -36.12 19.17
C VAL A 562 -22.01 -37.44 19.91
N THR A 563 -22.82 -37.71 20.94
CA THR A 563 -22.67 -38.92 21.77
C THR A 563 -22.84 -40.20 20.93
N GLU A 564 -23.87 -40.26 20.10
CA GLU A 564 -24.16 -41.43 19.28
C GLU A 564 -23.15 -41.64 18.15
N CYS A 565 -22.70 -40.56 17.50
CA CYS A 565 -21.78 -40.67 16.38
C CYS A 565 -20.33 -40.96 16.83
N THR A 566 -19.95 -40.58 18.05
CA THR A 566 -18.58 -40.80 18.57
C THR A 566 -18.50 -41.89 19.65
N GLY A 567 -19.54 -42.70 19.84
CA GLY A 567 -19.55 -43.74 20.88
C GLY A 567 -19.44 -43.21 22.31
N GLY A 568 -19.78 -41.93 22.55
CA GLY A 568 -19.71 -41.28 23.86
C GLY A 568 -18.36 -40.71 24.27
N GLU A 569 -17.32 -40.82 23.43
CA GLU A 569 -15.98 -40.26 23.69
C GLU A 569 -15.95 -38.73 23.70
N TYR A 570 -16.78 -38.09 22.87
CA TYR A 570 -16.96 -36.65 22.83
C TYR A 570 -18.29 -36.27 23.45
N ARG A 571 -18.34 -35.12 24.12
CA ARG A 571 -19.56 -34.62 24.78
C ARG A 571 -19.73 -33.13 24.61
N VAL A 572 -20.97 -32.67 24.48
CA VAL A 572 -21.28 -31.24 24.46
C VAL A 572 -21.18 -30.68 25.89
N SER A 573 -20.17 -29.85 26.15
CA SER A 573 -19.94 -29.24 27.48
C SER A 573 -20.77 -27.98 27.70
N SER A 574 -20.94 -27.14 26.67
CA SER A 574 -21.78 -25.93 26.76
C SER A 574 -22.60 -25.68 25.49
N ILE A 575 -23.73 -24.99 25.65
CA ILE A 575 -24.59 -24.51 24.56
C ILE A 575 -24.79 -23.01 24.77
N GLU A 576 -24.45 -22.22 23.77
CA GLU A 576 -24.53 -20.76 23.80
C GLU A 576 -25.47 -20.24 22.71
N ARG A 577 -25.68 -18.91 22.69
CA ARG A 577 -26.66 -18.26 21.80
C ARG A 577 -26.45 -18.56 20.32
N ASN A 578 -25.22 -18.78 19.84
CA ASN A 578 -24.93 -19.08 18.41
C ASN A 578 -24.05 -20.31 18.18
N THR A 579 -23.52 -20.94 19.23
CA THR A 579 -22.48 -21.96 19.17
C THR A 579 -22.75 -23.08 20.19
N ILE A 580 -22.06 -24.20 20.03
CA ILE A 580 -21.95 -25.29 21.01
C ILE A 580 -20.46 -25.56 21.26
N THR A 581 -20.14 -26.04 22.46
CA THR A 581 -18.78 -26.47 22.81
C THR A 581 -18.76 -27.98 22.98
N VAL A 582 -17.84 -28.64 22.29
CA VAL A 582 -17.63 -30.08 22.34
C VAL A 582 -16.28 -30.36 22.99
N CYS A 583 -16.27 -31.18 24.03
CA CYS A 583 -15.09 -31.63 24.74
C CYS A 583 -14.70 -33.04 24.27
N GLY A 584 -13.43 -33.21 23.90
CA GLY A 584 -12.85 -34.49 23.49
C GLY A 584 -12.26 -35.30 24.65
N PRO A 585 -11.81 -36.53 24.38
CA PRO A 585 -11.27 -37.44 25.40
C PRO A 585 -9.95 -36.96 26.03
N ASP A 586 -9.22 -36.09 25.35
CA ASP A 586 -8.00 -35.43 25.84
C ASP A 586 -8.28 -34.19 26.71
N GLY A 587 -9.56 -33.87 26.95
CA GLY A 587 -10.01 -32.71 27.71
C GLY A 587 -9.97 -31.40 26.92
N LYS A 588 -9.63 -31.42 25.62
CA LYS A 588 -9.69 -30.22 24.79
C LYS A 588 -11.11 -29.88 24.40
N GLU A 589 -11.45 -28.60 24.49
CA GLU A 589 -12.74 -28.07 24.10
C GLU A 589 -12.65 -27.32 22.77
N LEU A 590 -13.63 -27.53 21.89
CA LEU A 590 -13.81 -26.80 20.65
C LEU A 590 -15.20 -26.17 20.63
N THR A 591 -15.28 -24.86 20.40
CA THR A 591 -16.55 -24.13 20.29
C THR A 591 -16.81 -23.74 18.84
N ASN A 592 -17.95 -24.16 18.28
CA ASN A 592 -18.34 -23.82 16.91
C ASN A 592 -19.86 -23.95 16.68
N SER A 593 -20.34 -23.73 15.46
CA SER A 593 -21.75 -23.86 15.09
C SER A 593 -22.20 -25.33 15.02
N VAL A 594 -23.51 -25.56 15.17
CA VAL A 594 -24.13 -26.88 14.96
C VAL A 594 -23.79 -27.47 13.59
N GLN A 595 -23.84 -26.63 12.55
CA GLN A 595 -23.60 -27.01 11.16
C GLN A 595 -22.17 -27.52 10.96
N PHE A 596 -21.20 -26.85 11.59
CA PHE A 596 -19.80 -27.26 11.55
C PHE A 596 -19.61 -28.66 12.16
N PHE A 597 -20.14 -28.90 13.35
CA PHE A 597 -19.98 -30.21 14.01
C PHE A 597 -20.70 -31.33 13.26
N ILE A 598 -21.89 -31.05 12.73
CA ILE A 598 -22.62 -32.01 11.89
C ILE A 598 -21.81 -32.38 10.64
N GLN A 599 -21.22 -31.39 9.96
CA GLN A 599 -20.33 -31.65 8.83
C GLN A 599 -19.15 -32.55 9.24
N GLU A 600 -18.44 -32.22 10.32
CA GLU A 600 -17.29 -33.00 10.77
C GLU A 600 -17.69 -34.43 11.15
N LEU A 601 -18.83 -34.64 11.79
CA LEU A 601 -19.37 -35.98 12.06
C LEU A 601 -19.71 -36.75 10.76
N SER A 602 -20.22 -36.07 9.73
CA SER A 602 -20.51 -36.68 8.43
C SER A 602 -19.26 -37.12 7.64
N LEU A 603 -18.08 -36.58 7.96
CA LEU A 603 -16.80 -36.99 7.37
C LEU A 603 -16.34 -38.37 7.87
N GLY A 604 -16.81 -38.84 9.02
CA GLY A 604 -16.39 -40.12 9.61
C GLY A 604 -14.90 -40.10 10.00
N GLU A 605 -14.16 -41.14 9.60
CA GLU A 605 -12.71 -41.28 9.86
C GLU A 605 -11.84 -40.15 9.25
N LYS A 606 -12.38 -39.40 8.30
CA LYS A 606 -11.71 -38.24 7.71
C LYS A 606 -11.93 -36.93 8.49
N SER A 607 -12.66 -36.98 9.60
CA SER A 607 -12.89 -35.80 10.43
C SER A 607 -11.58 -35.27 10.99
N SER A 608 -11.44 -33.94 10.96
CA SER A 608 -10.31 -33.24 11.58
C SER A 608 -10.53 -32.94 13.07
N VAL A 609 -11.76 -33.13 13.54
CA VAL A 609 -12.22 -32.80 14.90
C VAL A 609 -12.47 -34.06 15.72
N PHE A 610 -13.08 -35.07 15.11
CA PHE A 610 -13.45 -36.31 15.77
C PHE A 610 -12.52 -37.44 15.35
N ASN A 611 -11.61 -37.83 16.24
CA ASN A 611 -10.68 -38.93 15.98
C ASN A 611 -11.38 -40.30 16.01
N HIS A 612 -12.59 -40.36 16.55
CA HIS A 612 -13.39 -41.57 16.65
C HIS A 612 -14.85 -41.27 16.28
N VAL A 613 -15.27 -41.75 15.09
CA VAL A 613 -16.66 -41.66 14.61
C VAL A 613 -17.14 -43.06 14.27
N VAL A 614 -18.04 -43.60 15.09
CA VAL A 614 -18.58 -44.98 14.96
C VAL A 614 -19.72 -45.07 13.94
N LYS A 615 -20.44 -43.98 13.70
CA LYS A 615 -21.46 -43.86 12.66
C LYS A 615 -21.63 -42.41 12.22
N LYS A 616 -22.04 -42.21 10.97
CA LYS A 616 -22.39 -40.88 10.46
C LYS A 616 -23.77 -40.45 10.99
N PRO A 617 -24.02 -39.14 11.16
CA PRO A 617 -25.32 -38.65 11.61
C PRO A 617 -26.38 -38.86 10.53
N GLU A 618 -27.53 -39.42 10.91
CA GLU A 618 -28.70 -39.56 10.04
C GLU A 618 -29.56 -38.30 10.13
N ILE A 619 -29.46 -37.43 9.12
CA ILE A 619 -30.19 -36.16 9.09
C ILE A 619 -31.37 -36.30 8.12
N PRO A 620 -32.63 -36.19 8.60
CA PRO A 620 -33.79 -36.28 7.72
C PRO A 620 -33.87 -35.09 6.78
N LEU A 621 -34.52 -35.25 5.62
CA LEU A 621 -34.85 -34.13 4.74
C LEU A 621 -35.88 -33.21 5.42
N ARG A 622 -35.78 -31.91 5.14
CA ARG A 622 -36.83 -30.96 5.50
C ARG A 622 -38.14 -31.33 4.79
N ASP A 623 -39.28 -31.22 5.48
CA ASP A 623 -40.60 -31.49 4.89
C ASP A 623 -40.86 -30.70 3.59
N ALA A 624 -40.37 -29.46 3.54
CA ALA A 624 -40.44 -28.62 2.34
C ALA A 624 -39.68 -29.24 1.15
N ALA A 625 -38.54 -29.88 1.39
CA ALA A 625 -37.77 -30.57 0.38
C ALA A 625 -38.51 -31.80 -0.14
N VAL A 626 -39.07 -32.60 0.78
CA VAL A 626 -39.87 -33.78 0.43
C VAL A 626 -41.02 -33.40 -0.48
N LEU A 627 -41.75 -32.33 -0.14
CA LEU A 627 -42.83 -31.82 -0.98
C LEU A 627 -42.32 -31.28 -2.32
N TYR A 628 -41.21 -30.54 -2.32
CA TYR A 628 -40.60 -30.02 -3.54
C TYR A 628 -40.18 -31.14 -4.50
N PHE A 629 -39.57 -32.22 -4.01
CA PHE A 629 -39.19 -33.35 -4.86
C PHE A 629 -40.39 -34.01 -5.52
N LYS A 630 -41.49 -34.19 -4.77
CA LYS A 630 -42.76 -34.66 -5.34
C LYS A 630 -43.27 -33.70 -6.42
N ALA A 631 -43.32 -32.40 -6.12
CA ALA A 631 -43.75 -31.39 -7.09
C ALA A 631 -42.89 -31.38 -8.35
N LYS A 632 -41.55 -31.50 -8.19
CA LYS A 632 -40.57 -31.56 -9.28
C LYS A 632 -40.78 -32.79 -10.16
N GLU A 633 -41.03 -33.95 -9.58
CA GLU A 633 -41.33 -35.18 -10.34
C GLU A 633 -42.61 -35.01 -11.17
N VAL A 634 -43.68 -34.49 -10.57
CA VAL A 634 -44.97 -34.28 -11.26
C VAL A 634 -44.81 -33.23 -12.37
N CYS A 635 -44.16 -32.10 -12.09
CA CYS A 635 -43.89 -31.07 -13.09
C CYS A 635 -43.01 -31.60 -14.23
N GLY A 636 -42.06 -32.49 -13.96
CA GLY A 636 -41.25 -33.12 -15.01
C GLY A 636 -42.06 -33.97 -15.99
N LYS A 637 -43.20 -34.53 -15.55
CA LYS A 637 -44.10 -35.32 -16.40
C LYS A 637 -45.18 -34.46 -17.07
N TYR A 638 -45.76 -33.50 -16.35
CA TYR A 638 -46.99 -32.79 -16.76
C TYR A 638 -46.83 -31.26 -16.88
N GLY A 639 -45.65 -30.71 -16.58
CA GLY A 639 -45.35 -29.28 -16.61
C GLY A 639 -45.81 -28.48 -15.39
N VAL A 640 -46.92 -28.88 -14.76
CA VAL A 640 -47.44 -28.25 -13.53
C VAL A 640 -47.77 -29.30 -12.47
N TRP A 641 -47.88 -28.83 -11.23
CA TRP A 641 -48.27 -29.61 -10.06
C TRP A 641 -49.51 -29.00 -9.39
N ILE A 642 -50.52 -29.85 -9.19
CA ILE A 642 -51.77 -29.53 -8.50
C ILE A 642 -51.79 -30.38 -7.21
N PRO A 643 -51.79 -29.77 -6.01
CA PRO A 643 -51.85 -30.51 -4.76
C PRO A 643 -53.20 -31.23 -4.58
N GLU A 644 -53.19 -32.47 -4.10
CA GLU A 644 -54.39 -33.30 -3.88
C GLU A 644 -54.56 -33.65 -2.39
N GLU A 645 -55.81 -33.87 -1.96
CA GLU A 645 -56.17 -34.20 -0.57
C GLU A 645 -55.78 -35.62 -0.16
N THR A 646 -55.55 -36.54 -1.10
CA THR A 646 -55.38 -37.98 -0.87
C THR A 646 -53.93 -38.44 -0.68
N ASP A 647 -52.98 -37.52 -0.50
CA ASP A 647 -51.55 -37.87 -0.40
C ASP A 647 -51.23 -38.43 1.01
N ALA A 648 -51.15 -39.76 1.12
CA ALA A 648 -51.04 -40.51 2.38
C ALA A 648 -49.78 -40.18 3.24
N ALA A 649 -48.82 -39.42 2.70
CA ALA A 649 -47.58 -39.10 3.39
C ALA A 649 -47.62 -37.80 4.21
N MET A 650 -48.59 -36.90 3.99
CA MET A 650 -48.61 -35.60 4.66
C MET A 650 -50.00 -34.96 4.65
N GLU A 651 -50.42 -34.37 5.78
CA GLU A 651 -51.73 -33.70 5.86
C GLU A 651 -51.87 -32.55 4.85
N PHE A 652 -53.03 -32.42 4.21
CA PHE A 652 -53.28 -31.43 3.17
C PHE A 652 -53.06 -29.98 3.64
N ALA A 653 -53.38 -29.67 4.90
CA ALA A 653 -53.10 -28.37 5.50
C ALA A 653 -51.59 -28.06 5.55
N LYS A 654 -50.76 -29.08 5.82
CA LYS A 654 -49.30 -28.99 5.82
C LYS A 654 -48.77 -28.84 4.39
N ILE A 655 -49.34 -29.53 3.41
CA ILE A 655 -49.02 -29.33 1.98
C ILE A 655 -49.26 -27.86 1.59
N GLN A 656 -50.43 -27.30 1.90
CA GLN A 656 -50.73 -25.90 1.56
C GLN A 656 -49.77 -24.90 2.23
N TYR A 657 -49.44 -25.13 3.51
CA TYR A 657 -48.48 -24.31 4.24
C TYR A 657 -47.10 -24.34 3.58
N LEU A 658 -46.57 -25.53 3.29
CA LEU A 658 -45.26 -25.70 2.68
C LEU A 658 -45.23 -25.19 1.23
N SER A 659 -46.31 -25.34 0.45
CA SER A 659 -46.40 -24.76 -0.89
C SER A 659 -46.31 -23.23 -0.86
N ARG A 660 -46.97 -22.57 0.10
CA ARG A 660 -46.83 -21.11 0.28
C ARG A 660 -45.40 -20.72 0.66
N GLN A 661 -44.75 -21.54 1.48
CA GLN A 661 -43.36 -21.33 1.86
C GLN A 661 -42.42 -21.46 0.66
N LEU A 662 -42.56 -22.53 -0.14
CA LEU A 662 -41.76 -22.77 -1.34
C LEU A 662 -41.98 -21.69 -2.41
N LEU A 663 -43.19 -21.13 -2.52
CA LEU A 663 -43.46 -19.95 -3.36
C LEU A 663 -42.68 -18.71 -2.87
N ALA A 664 -42.70 -18.45 -1.56
CA ALA A 664 -42.02 -17.30 -0.98
C ALA A 664 -40.48 -17.43 -1.09
N GLU A 665 -39.97 -18.66 -1.01
CA GLU A 665 -38.55 -18.99 -1.19
C GLU A 665 -38.13 -19.07 -2.68
N GLY A 666 -39.07 -18.96 -3.62
CA GLY A 666 -38.80 -18.98 -5.06
C GLY A 666 -38.49 -20.36 -5.64
N HIS A 667 -38.85 -21.43 -4.94
CA HIS A 667 -38.72 -22.82 -5.40
C HIS A 667 -39.92 -23.31 -6.20
N LEU A 668 -41.08 -22.69 -6.00
CA LEU A 668 -42.28 -22.89 -6.82
C LEU A 668 -42.72 -21.56 -7.43
N PHE A 669 -43.38 -21.65 -8.57
CA PHE A 669 -44.00 -20.54 -9.27
C PHE A 669 -45.50 -20.80 -9.42
N ARG A 670 -46.32 -19.80 -9.12
CA ARG A 670 -47.79 -19.92 -9.21
C ARG A 670 -48.26 -19.52 -10.60
N LYS A 671 -48.92 -20.42 -11.32
CA LYS A 671 -49.56 -20.12 -12.62
C LYS A 671 -50.97 -19.57 -12.46
N CYS A 672 -51.74 -20.16 -11.54
CA CYS A 672 -53.04 -19.66 -11.08
C CYS A 672 -53.28 -20.16 -9.64
N PRO A 673 -54.34 -19.72 -8.94
CA PRO A 673 -54.62 -20.20 -7.58
C PRO A 673 -54.69 -21.74 -7.53
N GLY A 674 -53.87 -22.36 -6.67
CA GLY A 674 -53.82 -23.82 -6.49
C GLY A 674 -52.94 -24.60 -7.47
N VAL A 675 -52.32 -23.94 -8.45
CA VAL A 675 -51.52 -24.62 -9.50
C VAL A 675 -50.11 -24.03 -9.54
N PHE A 676 -49.13 -24.92 -9.42
CA PHE A 676 -47.73 -24.57 -9.25
C PHE A 676 -46.86 -25.18 -10.35
N SER A 677 -45.68 -24.61 -10.59
CA SER A 677 -44.62 -25.25 -11.37
C SER A 677 -43.27 -25.01 -10.71
N VAL A 678 -42.31 -25.90 -10.96
CA VAL A 678 -40.90 -25.69 -10.60
C VAL A 678 -40.14 -24.88 -11.67
N ASP A 679 -40.76 -24.67 -12.84
CA ASP A 679 -40.21 -23.91 -13.95
C ASP A 679 -41.07 -22.65 -14.19
N LEU A 680 -40.43 -21.49 -14.16
CA LEU A 680 -41.09 -20.20 -14.34
C LEU A 680 -41.66 -20.08 -15.77
N ASP A 681 -40.99 -20.66 -16.75
CA ASP A 681 -41.22 -20.46 -18.17
C ASP A 681 -42.17 -21.48 -18.80
N VAL A 682 -42.80 -22.33 -17.99
CA VAL A 682 -43.83 -23.26 -18.47
C VAL A 682 -44.93 -22.51 -19.23
N PRO A 683 -45.25 -22.89 -20.48
CA PRO A 683 -46.31 -22.26 -21.27
C PRO A 683 -47.67 -22.31 -20.57
N ASP A 684 -48.48 -21.26 -20.76
CA ASP A 684 -49.84 -21.21 -20.20
C ASP A 684 -50.69 -22.37 -20.73
N GLU A 685 -50.51 -22.76 -22.00
CA GLU A 685 -51.20 -23.88 -22.64
C GLU A 685 -50.96 -25.21 -21.90
N THR A 686 -49.75 -25.45 -21.40
CA THR A 686 -49.43 -26.66 -20.63
C THR A 686 -50.24 -26.72 -19.35
N ALA A 687 -50.33 -25.59 -18.64
CA ALA A 687 -51.15 -25.48 -17.44
C ALA A 687 -52.64 -25.58 -17.74
N ILE A 688 -53.12 -24.94 -18.82
CA ILE A 688 -54.52 -25.03 -19.25
C ILE A 688 -54.90 -26.48 -19.55
N ARG A 689 -54.03 -27.23 -20.25
CA ARG A 689 -54.25 -28.64 -20.54
C ARG A 689 -54.38 -29.46 -19.25
N GLU A 690 -53.43 -29.33 -18.32
CA GLU A 690 -53.43 -30.10 -17.06
C GLU A 690 -54.64 -29.77 -16.15
N ILE A 691 -55.09 -28.52 -16.15
CA ILE A 691 -56.21 -28.08 -15.31
C ILE A 691 -57.56 -28.46 -15.92
N TYR A 692 -57.73 -28.28 -17.23
CA TYR A 692 -59.04 -28.24 -17.86
C TYR A 692 -59.29 -29.30 -18.94
N LEU A 693 -58.27 -29.97 -19.48
CA LEU A 693 -58.45 -30.92 -20.59
C LEU A 693 -58.04 -32.33 -20.20
N GLU A 694 -56.83 -32.50 -19.66
CA GLU A 694 -56.23 -33.79 -19.35
C GLU A 694 -55.43 -33.68 -18.05
N ARG A 695 -55.89 -34.30 -16.96
CA ARG A 695 -55.20 -34.28 -15.67
C ARG A 695 -54.51 -35.62 -15.42
N ARG A 696 -53.19 -35.62 -15.28
CA ARG A 696 -52.35 -36.81 -15.07
C ARG A 696 -52.63 -37.96 -16.07
N GLY A 697 -52.94 -37.62 -17.32
CA GLY A 697 -53.27 -38.60 -18.36
C GLY A 697 -54.74 -39.01 -18.44
N GLU A 698 -55.62 -38.40 -17.62
CA GLU A 698 -57.06 -38.60 -17.68
C GLU A 698 -57.77 -37.41 -18.32
N HIS A 699 -58.52 -37.64 -19.40
CA HIS A 699 -59.31 -36.61 -20.06
C HIS A 699 -60.45 -36.17 -19.14
N ILE A 700 -60.50 -34.88 -18.80
CA ILE A 700 -61.54 -34.26 -17.97
C ILE A 700 -62.24 -33.10 -18.67
N GLY A 701 -61.77 -32.75 -19.88
CA GLY A 701 -62.35 -31.69 -20.67
C GLY A 701 -62.14 -31.84 -22.16
N ALA A 702 -62.78 -30.96 -22.90
CA ALA A 702 -62.71 -30.90 -24.36
C ALA A 702 -62.90 -29.45 -24.82
N TYR A 703 -62.19 -29.07 -25.88
CA TYR A 703 -62.45 -27.80 -26.55
C TYR A 703 -63.87 -27.77 -27.14
N TYR A 704 -64.48 -26.58 -27.15
CA TYR A 704 -65.85 -26.36 -27.61
C TYR A 704 -65.90 -25.50 -28.87
N HIS A 705 -66.80 -25.85 -29.80
CA HIS A 705 -67.16 -25.03 -30.95
C HIS A 705 -65.95 -24.59 -31.81
N GLU A 706 -65.72 -23.28 -32.06
CA GLU A 706 -64.57 -22.82 -32.88
C GLU A 706 -63.22 -23.26 -32.30
N SER A 707 -63.11 -23.40 -30.97
CA SER A 707 -61.88 -23.88 -30.34
C SER A 707 -61.63 -25.35 -30.66
N ALA A 708 -62.68 -26.17 -30.68
CA ALA A 708 -62.56 -27.58 -31.08
C ALA A 708 -62.07 -27.68 -32.53
N ALA A 709 -62.63 -26.88 -33.43
CA ALA A 709 -62.26 -26.87 -34.85
C ALA A 709 -60.81 -26.42 -35.08
N TYR A 710 -60.33 -25.41 -34.33
CA TYR A 710 -58.93 -24.99 -34.38
C TYR A 710 -57.97 -26.09 -33.91
N HIS A 711 -58.22 -26.71 -32.75
CA HIS A 711 -57.36 -27.78 -32.23
C HIS A 711 -57.46 -29.09 -33.03
N ALA A 712 -58.55 -29.28 -33.77
CA ALA A 712 -58.70 -30.35 -34.75
C ALA A 712 -57.96 -30.10 -36.09
N GLY A 713 -57.37 -28.91 -36.28
CA GLY A 713 -56.69 -28.52 -37.52
C GLY A 713 -57.63 -28.13 -38.68
N ILE A 714 -58.91 -27.88 -38.39
CA ILE A 714 -59.92 -27.48 -39.38
C ILE A 714 -59.88 -25.96 -39.63
N LEU A 715 -59.57 -25.19 -38.59
CA LEU A 715 -59.35 -23.75 -38.69
C LEU A 715 -57.86 -23.44 -38.57
N ASP A 716 -57.31 -22.66 -39.52
CA ASP A 716 -55.91 -22.24 -39.50
C ASP A 716 -55.65 -21.11 -38.48
N LYS A 717 -56.68 -20.35 -38.12
CA LYS A 717 -56.57 -19.18 -37.24
C LYS A 717 -57.17 -19.47 -35.87
N LYS A 718 -56.36 -19.28 -34.82
CA LYS A 718 -56.79 -19.37 -33.43
C LYS A 718 -57.94 -18.38 -33.15
N PRO A 719 -59.05 -18.82 -32.50
CA PRO A 719 -60.15 -17.93 -32.15
C PRO A 719 -59.73 -16.87 -31.13
N GLU A 720 -60.38 -15.69 -31.15
CA GLU A 720 -60.10 -14.59 -30.20
C GLU A 720 -60.30 -14.98 -28.74
N THR A 721 -61.20 -15.93 -28.47
CA THR A 721 -61.43 -16.50 -27.14
C THR A 721 -61.61 -18.00 -27.28
N GLU A 722 -60.86 -18.76 -26.50
CA GLU A 722 -61.02 -20.21 -26.43
C GLU A 722 -62.14 -20.61 -25.46
N TYR A 723 -62.87 -21.66 -25.80
CA TYR A 723 -63.97 -22.22 -25.02
C TYR A 723 -63.68 -23.67 -24.69
N ILE A 724 -63.76 -24.02 -23.40
CA ILE A 724 -63.46 -25.37 -22.90
C ILE A 724 -64.64 -25.89 -22.06
N LEU A 725 -65.05 -27.13 -22.32
CA LEU A 725 -65.91 -27.91 -21.45
C LEU A 725 -65.03 -28.68 -20.47
N CYS A 726 -65.34 -28.66 -19.17
CA CYS A 726 -64.57 -29.39 -18.16
C CYS A 726 -65.47 -29.94 -17.05
N ASN A 727 -65.20 -31.16 -16.61
CA ASN A 727 -65.95 -31.85 -15.55
C ASN A 727 -65.91 -31.10 -14.22
N ASP A 728 -64.78 -30.47 -13.90
CA ASP A 728 -64.56 -29.81 -12.60
C ASP A 728 -65.25 -28.44 -12.51
N VAL A 729 -65.77 -27.94 -13.62
CA VAL A 729 -66.52 -26.67 -13.66
C VAL A 729 -67.97 -26.94 -13.32
N LYS A 730 -68.51 -26.25 -12.31
CA LYS A 730 -69.86 -26.49 -11.79
C LYS A 730 -70.96 -25.65 -12.44
N THR A 731 -70.60 -24.71 -13.32
CA THR A 731 -71.55 -23.75 -13.90
C THR A 731 -71.89 -24.08 -15.34
N ASP A 732 -73.17 -24.04 -15.68
CA ASP A 732 -73.63 -24.26 -17.06
C ASP A 732 -73.33 -23.06 -17.99
N ASP A 733 -73.10 -21.88 -17.43
CA ASP A 733 -72.69 -20.71 -18.19
C ASP A 733 -71.18 -20.67 -18.41
N PHE A 734 -70.75 -20.19 -19.57
CA PHE A 734 -69.35 -19.91 -19.85
C PHE A 734 -68.84 -18.76 -18.98
N ARG A 735 -67.91 -19.06 -18.09
CA ARG A 735 -67.24 -18.10 -17.20
C ARG A 735 -65.83 -17.82 -17.68
N ASN A 736 -65.40 -16.56 -17.57
CA ASN A 736 -64.03 -16.17 -17.89
C ASN A 736 -63.05 -16.83 -16.92
N GLN A 737 -62.00 -17.43 -17.47
CA GLN A 737 -60.85 -17.96 -16.75
C GLN A 737 -59.57 -17.28 -17.22
N LYS A 738 -58.55 -17.35 -16.37
CA LYS A 738 -57.22 -16.83 -16.67
C LYS A 738 -56.16 -17.73 -16.06
N VAL A 739 -55.22 -18.17 -16.89
CA VAL A 739 -53.99 -18.87 -16.48
C VAL A 739 -52.83 -18.06 -17.06
N GLY A 740 -51.89 -17.62 -16.21
CA GLY A 740 -50.82 -16.72 -16.64
C GLY A 740 -51.34 -15.46 -17.34
N ASN A 741 -51.02 -15.29 -18.62
CA ASN A 741 -51.49 -14.20 -19.47
C ASN A 741 -52.65 -14.59 -20.39
N THR A 742 -52.94 -15.88 -20.50
CA THR A 742 -53.95 -16.44 -21.40
C THR A 742 -55.34 -16.37 -20.78
N LYS A 743 -56.30 -15.80 -21.53
CA LYS A 743 -57.72 -15.70 -21.15
C LYS A 743 -58.57 -16.62 -22.03
N PHE A 744 -59.49 -17.34 -21.41
CA PHE A 744 -60.41 -18.27 -22.08
C PHE A 744 -61.70 -18.38 -21.28
N LYS A 745 -62.67 -19.16 -21.76
CA LYS A 745 -63.95 -19.37 -21.09
C LYS A 745 -64.21 -20.85 -20.85
N THR A 746 -64.75 -21.16 -19.67
CA THR A 746 -65.06 -22.54 -19.28
C THR A 746 -66.50 -22.71 -18.83
N ARG A 747 -67.10 -23.87 -19.07
CA ARG A 747 -68.37 -24.31 -18.47
C ARG A 747 -68.30 -25.77 -18.05
N ALA A 748 -69.31 -26.20 -17.28
CA ALA A 748 -69.56 -27.61 -16.98
C ALA A 748 -69.69 -28.41 -18.28
N ALA A 749 -69.04 -29.57 -18.33
CA ALA A 749 -69.22 -30.53 -19.40
C ALA A 749 -70.67 -31.01 -19.46
N TYR A 750 -71.22 -31.15 -20.68
CA TYR A 750 -72.59 -31.62 -20.86
C TYR A 750 -72.75 -33.07 -20.40
N ALA A 751 -71.73 -33.89 -20.62
CA ALA A 751 -71.60 -35.24 -20.10
C ALA A 751 -70.21 -35.39 -19.47
N GLU A 752 -70.08 -36.28 -18.49
CA GLU A 752 -68.80 -36.57 -17.85
C GLU A 752 -67.78 -37.04 -18.90
N ILE A 753 -66.65 -36.33 -19.00
CA ILE A 753 -65.55 -36.60 -19.94
C ILE A 753 -64.55 -37.54 -19.26
N ASN A 754 -64.11 -38.59 -19.95
CA ASN A 754 -63.09 -39.52 -19.49
C ASN A 754 -62.35 -40.13 -20.69
N ASN A 755 -61.28 -40.90 -20.41
CA ASN A 755 -60.45 -41.53 -21.44
C ASN A 755 -61.22 -42.46 -22.40
N ARG A 756 -62.42 -42.93 -22.05
CA ARG A 756 -63.22 -43.81 -22.92
C ARG A 756 -64.10 -43.04 -23.89
N ASN A 757 -64.50 -41.81 -23.56
CA ASN A 757 -65.52 -41.07 -24.34
C ASN A 757 -65.08 -39.71 -24.87
N TYR A 758 -63.88 -39.22 -24.52
CA TYR A 758 -63.43 -37.88 -24.91
C TYR A 758 -63.50 -37.65 -26.43
N ARG A 759 -63.11 -38.65 -27.24
CA ARG A 759 -63.20 -38.57 -28.71
C ARG A 759 -64.63 -38.42 -29.24
N ALA A 760 -65.59 -39.12 -28.64
CA ALA A 760 -66.99 -38.94 -28.98
C ALA A 760 -67.47 -37.53 -28.63
N ILE A 761 -67.04 -37.00 -27.49
CA ILE A 761 -67.38 -35.65 -27.03
C ILE A 761 -66.75 -34.55 -27.91
N GLU A 762 -65.49 -34.72 -28.31
CA GLU A 762 -64.83 -33.85 -29.31
C GLU A 762 -65.61 -33.87 -30.64
N GLY A 763 -66.00 -35.06 -31.11
CA GLY A 763 -66.82 -35.23 -32.30
C GLY A 763 -68.14 -34.46 -32.20
N ILE A 764 -68.85 -34.56 -31.07
CA ILE A 764 -70.09 -33.80 -30.83
C ILE A 764 -69.83 -32.30 -30.88
N ASN A 765 -68.73 -31.81 -30.29
CA ASN A 765 -68.39 -30.39 -30.29
C ASN A 765 -68.06 -29.87 -31.70
N LEU A 766 -67.39 -30.67 -32.53
CA LEU A 766 -67.14 -30.35 -33.94
C LEU A 766 -68.43 -30.37 -34.78
N LEU A 767 -69.33 -31.32 -34.51
CA LEU A 767 -70.65 -31.34 -35.15
C LEU A 767 -71.46 -30.09 -34.79
N MET A 768 -71.44 -29.67 -33.52
CA MET A 768 -72.06 -28.42 -33.09
C MET A 768 -71.48 -27.19 -33.80
N PHE A 769 -70.16 -27.16 -34.02
CA PHE A 769 -69.50 -26.12 -34.81
C PHE A 769 -69.98 -26.11 -36.27
N SER A 770 -69.96 -27.26 -36.95
CA SER A 770 -70.40 -27.38 -38.35
C SER A 770 -71.88 -27.00 -38.56
N GLY A 771 -72.72 -27.17 -37.53
CA GLY A 771 -74.12 -26.76 -37.59
C GLY A 771 -74.32 -25.24 -37.70
N LYS A 772 -73.37 -24.44 -37.19
CA LYS A 772 -73.36 -22.98 -37.35
C LYS A 772 -72.48 -22.49 -38.50
N HIS A 773 -71.50 -23.30 -38.91
CA HIS A 773 -70.56 -23.02 -40.01
C HIS A 773 -70.60 -24.15 -41.05
N PRO A 774 -71.67 -24.25 -41.87
CA PRO A 774 -71.88 -25.37 -42.79
C PRO A 774 -70.79 -25.54 -43.85
N GLU A 775 -70.03 -24.48 -44.13
CA GLU A 775 -68.90 -24.49 -45.07
C GLU A 775 -67.74 -25.38 -44.64
N TYR A 776 -67.64 -25.71 -43.34
CA TYR A 776 -66.63 -26.64 -42.79
C TYR A 776 -67.15 -28.06 -42.56
N LYS A 777 -68.39 -28.36 -42.99
CA LYS A 777 -69.06 -29.64 -42.72
C LYS A 777 -68.24 -30.84 -43.22
N LYS A 778 -67.68 -30.75 -44.42
CA LYS A 778 -66.88 -31.83 -45.02
C LYS A 778 -65.61 -32.10 -44.21
N GLN A 779 -64.90 -31.06 -43.79
CA GLN A 779 -63.68 -31.18 -42.99
C GLN A 779 -63.97 -31.82 -41.62
N VAL A 780 -65.13 -31.52 -41.01
CA VAL A 780 -65.56 -32.17 -39.78
C VAL A 780 -65.88 -33.65 -40.02
N GLU A 781 -66.55 -34.00 -41.12
CA GLU A 781 -66.81 -35.40 -41.50
C GLU A 781 -65.51 -36.18 -41.74
N ASP A 782 -64.56 -35.57 -42.46
CA ASP A 782 -63.25 -36.15 -42.72
C ASP A 782 -62.49 -36.38 -41.40
N TRP A 783 -62.49 -35.40 -40.48
CA TRP A 783 -61.87 -35.55 -39.16
C TRP A 783 -62.48 -36.69 -38.34
N LEU A 784 -63.81 -36.84 -38.35
CA LEU A 784 -64.50 -37.92 -37.64
C LEU A 784 -64.09 -39.29 -38.19
N LEU A 785 -64.00 -39.43 -39.52
CA LEU A 785 -63.56 -40.66 -40.18
C LEU A 785 -62.11 -40.98 -39.86
N GLU A 786 -61.22 -39.98 -39.95
CA GLU A 786 -59.78 -40.13 -39.65
C GLU A 786 -59.53 -40.54 -38.20
N ASN A 787 -60.29 -39.98 -37.26
CA ASN A 787 -60.18 -40.30 -35.83
C ASN A 787 -61.05 -41.51 -35.41
N ARG A 788 -61.70 -42.19 -36.36
CA ARG A 788 -62.57 -43.36 -36.14
C ARG A 788 -63.68 -43.12 -35.12
N VAL A 789 -64.29 -41.93 -35.16
CA VAL A 789 -65.41 -41.55 -34.29
C VAL A 789 -66.71 -41.69 -35.07
N TYR A 790 -67.52 -42.67 -34.72
CA TYR A 790 -68.79 -42.95 -35.38
C TYR A 790 -69.97 -42.38 -34.59
N VAL A 791 -71.12 -42.26 -35.24
CA VAL A 791 -72.33 -41.72 -34.59
C VAL A 791 -72.82 -42.62 -33.46
N ALA A 792 -72.62 -43.92 -33.55
CA ALA A 792 -72.92 -44.86 -32.45
C ALA A 792 -72.10 -44.55 -31.17
N ASP A 793 -70.87 -44.02 -31.31
CA ASP A 793 -70.03 -43.64 -30.16
C ASP A 793 -70.54 -42.34 -29.49
N MET A 794 -71.18 -41.46 -30.27
CA MET A 794 -71.69 -40.16 -29.82
C MET A 794 -73.15 -40.22 -29.31
N GLU A 795 -73.95 -41.15 -29.83
CA GLU A 795 -75.39 -41.28 -29.57
C GLU A 795 -75.77 -41.29 -28.08
N PRO A 796 -75.06 -42.01 -27.19
CA PRO A 796 -75.37 -42.03 -25.75
C PRO A 796 -75.33 -40.64 -25.09
N TYR A 797 -74.58 -39.71 -25.68
CA TYR A 797 -74.34 -38.39 -25.10
C TYR A 797 -75.29 -37.31 -25.66
N PHE A 798 -75.95 -37.52 -26.80
CA PHE A 798 -76.81 -36.50 -27.43
C PHE A 798 -77.95 -35.98 -26.53
N GLN A 799 -78.40 -36.80 -25.57
CA GLN A 799 -79.45 -36.40 -24.62
C GLN A 799 -79.02 -35.25 -23.69
N TYR A 800 -77.71 -35.08 -23.48
CA TYR A 800 -77.16 -34.06 -22.59
C TYR A 800 -76.84 -32.74 -23.31
N TYR A 801 -76.87 -32.74 -24.64
CA TYR A 801 -76.54 -31.58 -25.47
C TYR A 801 -77.81 -30.85 -25.96
N PRO A 802 -77.72 -29.55 -26.32
CA PRO A 802 -78.87 -28.79 -26.82
C PRO A 802 -79.57 -29.48 -28.00
N ASN A 803 -80.90 -29.37 -28.08
CA ASN A 803 -81.75 -30.00 -29.11
C ASN A 803 -81.28 -29.78 -30.57
N MET A 804 -80.45 -28.76 -30.81
CA MET A 804 -79.79 -28.50 -32.08
C MET A 804 -78.95 -29.69 -32.57
N ILE A 805 -78.29 -30.46 -31.68
CA ILE A 805 -77.49 -31.63 -32.08
C ILE A 805 -78.34 -32.68 -32.81
N LYS A 806 -79.57 -32.92 -32.34
CA LYS A 806 -80.52 -33.85 -32.97
C LYS A 806 -80.95 -33.41 -34.36
N LYS A 807 -80.95 -32.09 -34.64
CA LYS A 807 -81.23 -31.54 -35.98
C LYS A 807 -80.01 -31.69 -36.91
N ILE A 808 -78.82 -31.42 -36.40
CA ILE A 808 -77.55 -31.54 -37.14
C ILE A 808 -77.32 -32.99 -37.57
N VAL A 809 -77.45 -33.95 -36.64
CA VAL A 809 -77.29 -35.39 -36.91
C VAL A 809 -78.31 -35.89 -37.93
N LYS A 810 -79.57 -35.45 -37.86
CA LYS A 810 -80.60 -35.78 -38.88
C LYS A 810 -80.30 -35.22 -40.28
N GLY A 811 -79.50 -34.15 -40.38
CA GLY A 811 -79.08 -33.54 -41.65
C GLY A 811 -77.74 -34.05 -42.21
N LEU A 812 -77.01 -34.86 -41.42
CA LEU A 812 -75.77 -35.54 -41.85
C LEU A 812 -76.06 -36.86 -42.56
N PHE A 813 -77.19 -37.50 -42.26
CA PHE A 813 -77.63 -38.77 -42.88
C PHE A 813 -78.79 -38.61 -43.86
N LYS A 814 -78.80 -37.53 -44.64
CA LYS A 814 -79.68 -37.40 -45.81
C LYS A 814 -78.90 -37.51 -47.10
#